data_AF-A0A7M2A0C2-F1
#
_entry.id   AF-A0A7M2A0C2-F1
#
_cell.length_a   1.000
_cell.length_b   1.000
_cell.length_c   1.000
_cell.angle_alpha   90.00
_cell.angle_beta   90.00
_cell.angle_gamma   90.00
#
_symmetry.space_group_name_H-M   'P 1'
#
loop_
_entity.id
_entity.type
_entity.pdbx_description
1 polymer ?
#
loop_
_entity_poly.entity_id
_entity_poly.type
_entity_poly.pdbx_seq_one_letter_code
_entity_poly.pdbx_strand_id
1 'polypeptide(L)'
;MSIQEQLNNSRWSDALYLTEKYKQFVQRYAVPVPDDVLSSGDAAAEINEENIITNNQSVDMPVGQNSDSGRMQQWLDKFFQDQEHLSDRFRAESMNVDTVQDLFNDMGFLYEFAETPWHQELRKTFLENDHLEIEHFIEGDTEEIPFFEFSRPFLQRSIQIMTEGLTDGYDWLDKRRVTGLVLKTVSDKVFHMSAKTLIYELNKARLQAELRGEDSRQRYQHFVSQRIKSREQILAFLLEYPVLARGIVEHTLRISLNMMRVLERLTRDRYELETFFEFKLDKLEDIVFLGDSHNGGASVLRLKFSEGVNVMYKPRDMAIDTAFAGLLQWFNDQKIGLPFRIAKSLDRSEYGWQQFIPYEEVTSLEGVERFFERQGQYLAILYAVNATDMHMENIVAQGEHPFFVDLESLLHNQPFKYTEEKDQYTALEKTLSILNDSVLKTSMLPTLDSNALYHSDLSGLAGDVDQILNTYEIHDKNTDTMRIKRSKVSVSRFSHLPSYEHTPIKPERYIQSLKKGFYRIYSAIMEQKELFISTVYNYFHGCAVRTIARPTITYFTLIEASSHPKYLRNGLDKSLLFDMMWIIVRQDRNREKLVKYECHDLLHGDVPMFQTFIGEEMLFHHHDNKVIDGVFSSDILTQTADKVRAMNQEDMEMQWEFTERTLQTKYVLERSFAMEKSTASVRPEKLNEHRIPMTKEEYLHEAVRIGEYIKDIAIMGDDGRSVSWISMGMDADEKLIYKSSELGLYNGVTGIAYFYLYLSQETGDPKYVQMVDLCIQTAWEMIRKKIDRNISLFTGYGSLLYLLVHKAKVCSEQGIHPAMMELLDILDEMIDNDQQLDVISGCAGTLMACVDMYISFQSQQALDVAVRCGDRLLNLAQPMDHGIAWVTSAINKTPLSGIAHGNAGICLSLARLYSATGNKAYLETCMEGLKYEESLYSPEVNNWKDLRFTDGSMPEEHYVMYWCNGAPGLGIARIGIAQQLNSLGAIDMLETDIRRAIAKTMEDGFTEVSYSLCHGDMGNLELMLLAADYLQDEALEEYSVQMADYIMAQVRSDNGHWRCGIPGRQQIPGLMLGLAGIGYQLLRLYNRKLPSVLMMEGPERKEMRDIAQTYVMETASAQQQMNTAGQPSHLGRNYA
;
A
#
# COMPACT_ATOMS: atom_id res chain seq x y z
N MET A 1 33.83 17.11 -33.40
CA MET A 1 34.68 17.41 -32.23
C MET A 1 35.54 16.19 -31.96
N SER A 2 36.83 16.37 -31.70
CA SER A 2 37.71 15.29 -31.24
C SER A 2 37.26 14.76 -29.87
N ILE A 3 37.68 13.55 -29.47
CA ILE A 3 37.38 13.01 -28.13
C ILE A 3 37.77 14.00 -27.03
N GLN A 4 38.96 14.62 -27.14
CA GLN A 4 39.45 15.57 -26.15
C GLN A 4 38.58 16.84 -26.06
N GLU A 5 38.13 17.37 -27.20
CA GLU A 5 37.20 18.52 -27.23
C GLU A 5 35.85 18.17 -26.59
N GLN A 6 35.34 16.96 -26.81
CA GLN A 6 34.09 16.49 -26.22
C GLN A 6 34.22 16.28 -24.70
N LEU A 7 35.34 15.72 -24.21
CA LEU A 7 35.59 15.52 -22.79
C LEU A 7 35.72 16.84 -22.02
N ASN A 8 36.20 17.90 -22.67
CA ASN A 8 36.33 19.23 -22.06
C ASN A 8 35.07 20.11 -22.21
N ASN A 9 33.98 19.57 -22.77
CA ASN A 9 32.76 20.34 -23.01
C ASN A 9 32.02 20.66 -21.68
N SER A 10 31.51 21.89 -21.56
CA SER A 10 30.85 22.37 -20.34
C SER A 10 29.58 21.61 -19.95
N ARG A 11 28.92 20.92 -20.89
CA ARG A 11 27.68 20.17 -20.63
C ARG A 11 27.87 19.03 -19.62
N TRP A 12 29.09 18.59 -19.35
CA TRP A 12 29.34 17.63 -18.26
C TRP A 12 28.95 18.18 -16.88
N SER A 13 28.91 19.51 -16.70
CA SER A 13 28.36 20.14 -15.48
C SER A 13 26.86 19.84 -15.26
N ASP A 14 26.11 19.47 -16.29
CA ASP A 14 24.72 19.05 -16.15
C ASP A 14 24.61 17.68 -15.47
N ALA A 15 25.69 16.92 -15.31
CA ALA A 15 25.69 15.68 -14.51
C ALA A 15 25.80 15.93 -12.99
N LEU A 16 26.03 17.18 -12.55
CA LEU A 16 26.08 17.54 -11.15
C LEU A 16 24.68 17.59 -10.54
N TYR A 17 24.54 17.05 -9.33
CA TYR A 17 23.30 17.09 -8.58
C TYR A 17 23.08 18.46 -7.93
N LEU A 18 21.84 18.75 -7.51
CA LEU A 18 21.49 20.05 -6.92
C LEU A 18 22.44 20.41 -5.75
N THR A 19 22.74 19.42 -4.90
CA THR A 19 23.60 19.58 -3.73
C THR A 19 25.05 19.94 -4.08
N GLU A 20 25.57 19.38 -5.18
CA GLU A 20 26.90 19.66 -5.70
C GLU A 20 26.95 21.05 -6.34
N LYS A 21 25.95 21.39 -7.16
CA LYS A 21 25.82 22.73 -7.76
C LYS A 21 25.71 23.81 -6.69
N TYR A 22 24.90 23.57 -5.65
CA TYR A 22 24.76 24.47 -4.52
C TYR A 22 26.10 24.71 -3.80
N LYS A 23 26.81 23.64 -3.42
CA LYS A 23 28.11 23.75 -2.75
C LYS A 23 29.13 24.53 -3.59
N GLN A 24 29.19 24.27 -4.89
CA GLN A 24 30.09 25.00 -5.80
C GLN A 24 29.67 26.46 -6.00
N PHE A 25 28.37 26.74 -6.10
CA PHE A 25 27.85 28.10 -6.18
C PHE A 25 28.25 28.90 -4.93
N VAL A 26 27.98 28.35 -3.74
CA VAL A 26 28.36 28.98 -2.47
C VAL A 26 29.86 29.20 -2.40
N GLN A 27 30.70 28.22 -2.74
CA GLN A 27 32.16 28.38 -2.75
C GLN A 27 32.64 29.49 -3.69
N ARG A 28 32.00 29.63 -4.86
CA ARG A 28 32.39 30.63 -5.87
C ARG A 28 31.97 32.06 -5.52
N TYR A 29 30.89 32.20 -4.75
CA TYR A 29 30.30 33.48 -4.38
C TYR A 29 30.48 33.88 -2.92
N ALA A 30 30.96 32.97 -2.09
CA ALA A 30 31.51 33.32 -0.79
C ALA A 30 32.67 34.30 -1.02
N VAL A 31 32.53 35.53 -0.52
CA VAL A 31 33.60 36.53 -0.57
C VAL A 31 34.82 35.91 0.12
N PRO A 32 35.99 35.79 -0.55
CA PRO A 32 37.18 35.35 0.14
C PRO A 32 37.50 36.39 1.20
N VAL A 33 37.45 35.98 2.47
CA VAL A 33 38.02 36.78 3.56
C VAL A 33 39.52 36.90 3.24
N PRO A 34 40.08 38.11 3.08
CA PRO A 34 41.49 38.26 2.74
C PRO A 34 42.38 37.58 3.80
N ASP A 35 43.40 36.85 3.35
CA ASP A 35 44.41 36.18 4.19
C ASP A 35 45.19 37.12 5.14
N ASP A 36 44.98 38.43 5.05
CA ASP A 36 45.67 39.46 5.83
C ASP A 36 45.22 39.55 7.31
N VAL A 37 44.29 38.70 7.78
CA VAL A 37 43.88 38.64 9.20
C VAL A 37 44.65 37.58 10.01
N LEU A 38 45.54 36.78 9.39
CA LEU A 38 46.30 35.71 10.08
C LEU A 38 47.77 36.07 10.42
N SER A 39 48.11 37.36 10.59
CA SER A 39 49.50 37.76 10.92
C SER A 39 49.69 38.74 12.08
N SER A 40 48.74 38.85 13.02
CA SER A 40 49.02 39.41 14.34
C SER A 40 48.51 38.49 15.43
N GLY A 41 49.45 37.83 16.11
CA GLY A 41 49.18 37.06 17.32
C GLY A 41 48.56 37.94 18.42
N ASP A 42 47.81 37.27 19.29
CA ASP A 42 47.11 37.77 20.48
C ASP A 42 45.74 38.43 20.25
N ALA A 43 44.74 37.60 19.94
CA ALA A 43 43.42 37.63 20.59
C ALA A 43 42.63 36.36 20.23
N ALA A 44 42.60 35.39 21.15
CA ALA A 44 41.57 34.36 21.16
C ALA A 44 40.25 35.02 21.59
N ALA A 45 39.41 35.37 20.62
CA ALA A 45 38.03 35.79 20.85
C ALA A 45 37.16 35.09 19.80
N GLU A 46 36.32 34.18 20.32
CA GLU A 46 35.11 33.58 19.76
C GLU A 46 34.70 34.09 18.37
N ILE A 47 34.96 33.27 17.34
CA ILE A 47 34.12 33.28 16.15
C ILE A 47 32.86 32.51 16.55
N ASN A 48 31.84 33.27 16.95
CA ASN A 48 30.54 32.76 17.36
C ASN A 48 29.87 32.04 16.17
N GLU A 49 29.61 30.75 16.33
CA GLU A 49 28.69 29.94 15.47
C GLU A 49 27.23 30.45 15.54
N GLU A 50 26.92 31.45 16.36
CA GLU A 50 25.57 31.96 16.59
C GLU A 50 24.99 32.88 15.49
N ASN A 51 25.77 33.35 14.52
CA ASN A 51 25.25 34.20 13.44
C ASN A 51 24.74 33.44 12.20
N ILE A 52 24.70 32.10 12.24
CA ILE A 52 23.98 31.27 11.26
C ILE A 52 22.64 30.76 11.85
N ILE A 53 22.39 30.94 13.15
CA ILE A 53 21.22 30.38 13.85
C ILE A 53 20.55 31.44 14.72
N THR A 54 20.08 32.53 14.13
CA THR A 54 19.06 33.38 14.77
C THR A 54 18.28 34.17 13.71
N ASN A 55 17.40 33.48 12.98
CA ASN A 55 16.24 34.12 12.35
C ASN A 55 15.04 33.17 12.43
N ASN A 56 14.43 33.10 13.61
CA ASN A 56 13.03 32.69 13.77
C ASN A 56 12.12 33.82 13.26
N GLN A 57 12.22 34.14 11.97
CA GLN A 57 11.25 34.98 11.28
C GLN A 57 10.58 34.11 10.21
N SER A 58 9.25 34.10 10.22
CA SER A 58 8.43 33.58 9.14
C SER A 58 8.97 34.09 7.81
N VAL A 59 9.44 33.18 6.96
CA VAL A 59 10.02 33.52 5.65
C VAL A 59 8.87 33.86 4.71
N ASP A 60 8.53 35.15 4.60
CA ASP A 60 7.62 35.64 3.57
C ASP A 60 8.30 35.53 2.20
N MET A 61 7.74 34.67 1.33
CA MET A 61 8.17 34.50 -0.06
C MET A 61 7.88 35.77 -0.89
N PRO A 62 8.85 36.32 -1.64
CA PRO A 62 8.58 37.41 -2.56
C PRO A 62 7.83 36.90 -3.79
N VAL A 63 6.51 37.08 -3.80
CA VAL A 63 5.68 36.86 -4.99
C VAL A 63 5.94 37.99 -5.99
N GLY A 64 6.81 37.71 -6.96
CA GLY A 64 6.80 38.33 -8.29
C GLY A 64 7.92 39.34 -8.60
N GLN A 65 8.77 39.02 -9.57
CA GLN A 65 8.70 39.53 -10.96
C GLN A 65 9.95 39.13 -11.77
N ASN A 66 9.70 38.52 -12.94
CA ASN A 66 10.56 38.45 -14.14
C ASN A 66 11.95 37.80 -14.07
N SER A 67 11.99 36.46 -14.22
CA SER A 67 12.65 35.72 -15.32
C SER A 67 12.64 34.23 -14.99
N ASP A 68 12.13 33.37 -15.87
CA ASP A 68 12.12 31.88 -15.78
C ASP A 68 11.56 31.18 -14.50
N SER A 69 10.80 31.91 -13.67
CA SER A 69 10.17 31.43 -12.43
C SER A 69 9.18 30.25 -12.58
N GLY A 70 8.88 29.79 -13.80
CA GLY A 70 7.90 28.74 -14.04
C GLY A 70 8.34 27.34 -13.61
N ARG A 71 9.63 26.98 -13.75
CA ARG A 71 10.09 25.60 -13.47
C ARG A 71 10.21 25.31 -11.98
N MET A 72 10.73 26.27 -11.21
CA MET A 72 10.76 26.19 -9.75
C MET A 72 9.32 26.20 -9.21
N GLN A 73 8.47 27.13 -9.68
CA GLN A 73 7.07 27.19 -9.24
C GLN A 73 6.30 25.90 -9.56
N GLN A 74 6.48 25.30 -10.74
CA GLN A 74 5.87 24.01 -11.08
C GLN A 74 6.33 22.86 -10.17
N TRP A 75 7.59 22.87 -9.75
CA TRP A 75 8.10 21.90 -8.76
C TRP A 75 7.51 22.16 -7.38
N LEU A 76 7.45 23.43 -6.94
CA LEU A 76 6.81 23.84 -5.69
C LEU A 76 5.33 23.44 -5.63
N ASP A 77 4.54 23.81 -6.63
CA ASP A 77 3.10 23.50 -6.69
C ASP A 77 2.82 21.99 -6.62
N LYS A 78 3.74 21.19 -7.17
CA LYS A 78 3.63 19.72 -7.22
C LYS A 78 4.03 19.04 -5.91
N PHE A 79 5.05 19.55 -5.21
CA PHE A 79 5.69 18.82 -4.09
C PHE A 79 5.66 19.56 -2.75
N PHE A 80 5.50 20.87 -2.75
CA PHE A 80 5.55 21.74 -1.57
C PHE A 80 4.41 22.77 -1.62
N GLN A 81 3.20 22.34 -1.24
CA GLN A 81 2.05 23.24 -1.07
C GLN A 81 2.08 24.00 0.28
N ASP A 82 3.09 23.72 1.10
CA ASP A 82 3.29 24.26 2.44
C ASP A 82 4.73 24.78 2.55
N GLN A 83 4.86 26.07 2.90
CA GLN A 83 6.14 26.77 3.01
C GLN A 83 7.06 26.17 4.08
N GLU A 84 6.50 25.56 5.12
CA GLU A 84 7.28 25.00 6.22
C GLU A 84 8.09 23.77 5.75
N HIS A 85 7.48 22.90 4.94
CA HIS A 85 8.12 21.71 4.37
C HIS A 85 9.27 22.04 3.42
N LEU A 86 9.13 23.14 2.67
CA LEU A 86 10.18 23.63 1.79
C LEU A 86 11.38 24.14 2.60
N SER A 87 11.10 24.86 3.70
CA SER A 87 12.13 25.28 4.66
C SER A 87 12.87 24.08 5.23
N ASP A 88 12.16 23.02 5.63
CA ASP A 88 12.77 21.79 6.15
C ASP A 88 13.67 21.11 5.10
N ARG A 89 13.17 20.97 3.86
CA ARG A 89 13.96 20.44 2.72
C ARG A 89 15.29 21.16 2.55
N PHE A 90 15.28 22.49 2.57
CA PHE A 90 16.49 23.28 2.38
C PHE A 90 17.38 23.27 3.62
N ARG A 91 16.81 23.40 4.81
CA ARG A 91 17.55 23.38 6.08
C ARG A 91 18.28 22.07 6.30
N ALA A 92 17.66 20.93 5.97
CA ALA A 92 18.24 19.59 6.12
C ALA A 92 19.60 19.41 5.42
N GLU A 93 19.85 20.21 4.37
CA GLU A 93 21.09 20.22 3.60
C GLU A 93 21.81 21.58 3.65
N SER A 94 21.42 22.46 4.58
CA SER A 94 21.99 23.79 4.77
C SER A 94 21.95 24.66 3.50
N MET A 95 20.84 24.56 2.74
CA MET A 95 20.60 25.33 1.53
C MET A 95 19.83 26.63 1.82
N ASN A 96 20.10 27.67 1.04
CA ASN A 96 19.39 28.96 1.09
C ASN A 96 18.42 29.08 -0.11
N VAL A 97 17.16 29.48 0.15
CA VAL A 97 16.08 29.51 -0.85
C VAL A 97 16.42 30.41 -2.04
N ASP A 98 16.87 31.65 -1.80
CA ASP A 98 17.18 32.62 -2.85
C ASP A 98 18.32 32.09 -3.73
N THR A 99 19.33 31.48 -3.10
CA THR A 99 20.45 30.85 -3.81
C THR A 99 19.98 29.67 -4.67
N VAL A 100 19.07 28.84 -4.16
CA VAL A 100 18.49 27.73 -4.94
C VAL A 100 17.65 28.27 -6.09
N GLN A 101 16.87 29.33 -5.88
CA GLN A 101 16.10 29.97 -6.93
C GLN A 101 16.99 30.48 -8.07
N ASP A 102 18.13 31.08 -7.74
CA ASP A 102 19.12 31.49 -8.73
C ASP A 102 19.65 30.28 -9.53
N LEU A 103 19.91 29.14 -8.88
CA LEU A 103 20.32 27.90 -9.57
C LEU A 103 19.27 27.36 -10.55
N PHE A 104 17.97 27.55 -10.26
CA PHE A 104 16.89 27.14 -11.15
C PHE A 104 16.78 28.02 -12.39
N ASN A 105 17.12 29.30 -12.25
CA ASN A 105 17.09 30.30 -13.33
C ASN A 105 18.39 30.30 -14.15
N ASP A 106 19.35 29.47 -13.76
CA ASP A 106 20.71 29.58 -14.22
C ASP A 106 20.94 28.92 -15.60
N MET A 107 21.20 29.75 -16.61
CA MET A 107 21.50 29.34 -17.99
C MET A 107 22.97 29.57 -18.42
N GLY A 108 23.89 29.89 -17.48
CA GLY A 108 25.22 30.38 -17.88
C GLY A 108 26.44 29.98 -17.05
N PHE A 109 26.33 29.31 -15.91
CA PHE A 109 27.52 29.02 -15.08
C PHE A 109 28.23 27.72 -15.46
N LEU A 110 29.54 27.86 -15.62
CA LEU A 110 30.48 26.75 -15.75
C LEU A 110 30.88 26.28 -14.36
N TYR A 111 30.17 25.27 -13.85
CA TYR A 111 30.54 24.53 -12.66
C TYR A 111 31.78 23.68 -12.93
N GLU A 112 32.65 23.53 -11.94
CA GLU A 112 33.88 22.76 -12.07
C GLU A 112 33.57 21.26 -11.96
N PHE A 113 33.69 20.55 -13.08
CA PHE A 113 33.45 19.10 -13.16
C PHE A 113 34.70 18.30 -13.53
N ALA A 114 35.75 18.94 -14.05
CA ALA A 114 36.89 18.23 -14.64
C ALA A 114 37.68 17.37 -13.63
N GLU A 115 37.71 17.81 -12.36
CA GLU A 115 38.40 17.10 -11.27
C GLU A 115 37.49 16.12 -10.51
N THR A 116 36.22 15.96 -10.91
CA THR A 116 35.35 15.00 -10.23
C THR A 116 35.80 13.57 -10.55
N PRO A 117 35.72 12.62 -9.60
CA PRO A 117 36.14 11.25 -9.82
C PRO A 117 35.46 10.58 -11.01
N TRP A 118 34.15 10.82 -11.22
CA TRP A 118 33.40 10.25 -12.33
C TRP A 118 33.85 10.79 -13.69
N HIS A 119 34.22 12.08 -13.78
CA HIS A 119 34.68 12.67 -15.03
C HIS A 119 36.08 12.19 -15.39
N GLN A 120 36.97 12.08 -14.40
CA GLN A 120 38.28 11.47 -14.61
C GLN A 120 38.15 10.01 -15.08
N GLU A 121 37.20 9.26 -14.54
CA GLU A 121 36.93 7.89 -15.00
C GLU A 121 36.34 7.83 -16.42
N LEU A 122 35.46 8.78 -16.77
CA LEU A 122 34.98 8.96 -18.16
C LEU A 122 36.14 9.24 -19.12
N ARG A 123 37.09 10.11 -18.72
CA ARG A 123 38.28 10.40 -19.53
C ARG A 123 39.10 9.13 -19.77
N LYS A 124 39.40 8.36 -18.73
CA LYS A 124 40.13 7.08 -18.87
C LYS A 124 39.41 6.11 -19.80
N THR A 125 38.10 5.94 -19.62
CA THR A 125 37.25 5.06 -20.43
C THR A 125 37.35 5.36 -21.93
N PHE A 126 37.41 6.64 -22.32
CA PHE A 126 37.41 7.04 -23.73
C PHE A 126 38.80 7.31 -24.32
N LEU A 127 39.81 7.64 -23.51
CA LEU A 127 41.17 7.94 -23.98
C LEU A 127 42.11 6.74 -23.95
N GLU A 128 41.87 5.72 -23.13
CA GLU A 128 42.79 4.59 -22.92
C GLU A 128 42.31 3.30 -23.62
N ASN A 129 43.28 2.48 -24.05
CA ASN A 129 43.10 1.04 -24.33
C ASN A 129 42.01 0.65 -25.34
N ASP A 130 41.89 1.39 -26.43
CA ASP A 130 40.99 1.10 -27.56
C ASP A 130 41.25 -0.22 -28.29
N HIS A 131 42.42 -0.81 -28.09
CA HIS A 131 42.92 -2.01 -28.75
C HIS A 131 42.68 -3.33 -27.99
N LEU A 132 42.06 -3.30 -26.79
CA LEU A 132 41.75 -4.52 -26.05
C LEU A 132 40.62 -5.31 -26.74
N GLU A 133 40.89 -6.58 -27.08
CA GLU A 133 39.94 -7.50 -27.73
C GLU A 133 38.96 -8.09 -26.72
N ILE A 134 37.68 -7.70 -26.80
CA ILE A 134 36.60 -8.15 -25.91
C ILE A 134 36.25 -9.62 -26.18
N GLU A 135 36.33 -10.01 -27.46
CA GLU A 135 36.00 -11.33 -27.98
C GLU A 135 36.90 -12.43 -27.37
N HIS A 136 38.05 -12.05 -26.81
CA HIS A 136 38.88 -12.97 -26.03
C HIS A 136 38.19 -13.43 -24.74
N PHE A 137 37.38 -12.60 -24.09
CA PHE A 137 36.86 -12.85 -22.74
C PHE A 137 35.38 -13.28 -22.71
N ILE A 138 34.61 -12.95 -23.73
CA ILE A 138 33.16 -13.25 -23.78
C ILE A 138 32.91 -14.57 -24.51
N GLU A 139 32.00 -15.38 -23.98
CA GLU A 139 31.46 -16.58 -24.63
C GLU A 139 30.04 -16.29 -25.13
N GLY A 140 29.82 -16.26 -26.46
CA GLY A 140 28.50 -16.05 -27.06
C GLY A 140 28.53 -15.14 -28.30
N ASP A 141 27.40 -15.05 -29.00
CA ASP A 141 27.24 -14.15 -30.16
C ASP A 141 26.83 -12.74 -29.69
N THR A 142 27.76 -11.79 -29.78
CA THR A 142 27.52 -10.39 -29.41
C THR A 142 26.52 -9.70 -30.35
N GLU A 143 26.26 -10.22 -31.55
CA GLU A 143 25.27 -9.66 -32.48
C GLU A 143 23.83 -9.83 -32.00
N GLU A 144 23.58 -10.75 -31.06
CA GLU A 144 22.26 -10.96 -30.45
C GLU A 144 21.92 -9.90 -29.38
N ILE A 145 22.92 -9.19 -28.86
CA ILE A 145 22.76 -8.17 -27.81
C ILE A 145 22.46 -6.81 -28.48
N PRO A 146 21.26 -6.22 -28.29
CA PRO A 146 20.94 -4.94 -28.90
C PRO A 146 21.88 -3.84 -28.42
N PHE A 147 22.31 -2.99 -29.36
CA PHE A 147 23.23 -1.88 -29.16
C PHE A 147 24.58 -2.26 -28.52
N PHE A 148 25.06 -3.50 -28.66
CA PHE A 148 26.31 -3.97 -28.04
C PHE A 148 27.52 -3.04 -28.26
N GLU A 149 27.62 -2.42 -29.45
CA GLU A 149 28.67 -1.46 -29.79
C GLU A 149 28.77 -0.29 -28.79
N PHE A 150 27.64 0.15 -28.22
CA PHE A 150 27.60 1.19 -27.20
C PHE A 150 28.32 0.79 -25.90
N SER A 151 28.29 -0.50 -25.55
CA SER A 151 28.90 -1.02 -24.32
C SER A 151 30.43 -1.18 -24.42
N ARG A 152 31.00 -1.22 -25.63
CA ARG A 152 32.42 -1.57 -25.84
C ARG A 152 33.42 -0.75 -25.02
N PRO A 153 33.36 0.60 -24.96
CA PRO A 153 34.36 1.38 -24.21
C PRO A 153 34.37 1.02 -22.72
N PHE A 154 33.20 0.77 -22.15
CA PHE A 154 33.02 0.40 -20.74
C PHE A 154 33.52 -1.02 -20.46
N LEU A 155 33.26 -1.96 -21.37
CA LEU A 155 33.78 -3.32 -21.27
C LEU A 155 35.32 -3.33 -21.36
N GLN A 156 35.92 -2.57 -22.29
CA GLN A 156 37.37 -2.43 -22.38
C GLN A 156 37.97 -1.85 -21.11
N ARG A 157 37.32 -0.85 -20.51
CA ARG A 157 37.73 -0.30 -19.22
C ARG A 157 37.67 -1.33 -18.10
N SER A 158 36.63 -2.16 -18.06
CA SER A 158 36.54 -3.27 -17.10
C SER A 158 37.62 -4.33 -17.33
N ILE A 159 37.95 -4.68 -18.59
CA ILE A 159 39.07 -5.60 -18.90
C ILE A 159 40.37 -5.07 -18.33
N GLN A 160 40.65 -3.77 -18.52
CA GLN A 160 41.84 -3.13 -17.99
C GLN A 160 41.92 -3.28 -16.47
N ILE A 161 40.87 -2.87 -15.75
CA ILE A 161 40.81 -2.94 -14.27
C ILE A 161 41.05 -4.38 -13.79
N MET A 162 40.37 -5.36 -14.41
CA MET A 162 40.51 -6.77 -14.02
C MET A 162 41.91 -7.31 -14.34
N THR A 163 42.49 -6.96 -15.50
CA THR A 163 43.82 -7.47 -15.91
C THR A 163 44.94 -6.85 -15.07
N GLU A 164 44.84 -5.57 -14.72
CA GLU A 164 45.78 -4.89 -13.82
C GLU A 164 45.69 -5.44 -12.38
N GLY A 165 44.48 -5.80 -11.92
CA GLY A 165 44.24 -6.32 -10.58
C GLY A 165 44.54 -7.81 -10.40
N LEU A 166 44.32 -8.65 -11.42
CA LEU A 166 44.52 -10.11 -11.35
C LEU A 166 45.99 -10.51 -11.56
N THR A 167 46.84 -10.14 -10.60
CA THR A 167 48.29 -10.44 -10.60
C THR A 167 48.61 -11.90 -10.27
N ASP A 168 49.86 -12.22 -9.91
CA ASP A 168 50.26 -13.57 -9.48
C ASP A 168 49.47 -14.00 -8.22
N GLY A 169 48.93 -15.23 -8.21
CA GLY A 169 48.13 -15.76 -7.10
C GLY A 169 46.66 -16.10 -7.43
N TYR A 170 46.13 -15.58 -8.53
CA TYR A 170 44.75 -15.82 -8.99
C TYR A 170 44.64 -16.88 -10.10
N ASP A 171 45.74 -17.53 -10.51
CA ASP A 171 45.74 -18.42 -11.68
C ASP A 171 44.80 -19.63 -11.52
N TRP A 172 44.56 -20.06 -10.28
CA TRP A 172 43.64 -21.15 -9.96
C TRP A 172 42.17 -20.83 -10.26
N LEU A 173 41.81 -19.54 -10.39
CA LEU A 173 40.44 -19.10 -10.67
C LEU A 173 40.11 -19.06 -12.16
N ASP A 174 41.09 -19.23 -13.05
CA ASP A 174 40.97 -18.95 -14.49
C ASP A 174 40.64 -17.46 -14.76
N LYS A 175 41.69 -16.62 -14.77
CA LYS A 175 41.59 -15.15 -14.93
C LYS A 175 40.76 -14.72 -16.14
N ARG A 176 40.86 -15.45 -17.26
CA ARG A 176 40.11 -15.18 -18.48
C ARG A 176 38.62 -15.39 -18.23
N ARG A 177 38.25 -16.54 -17.65
CA ARG A 177 36.85 -16.85 -17.33
C ARG A 177 36.25 -15.84 -16.36
N VAL A 178 36.95 -15.53 -15.26
CA VAL A 178 36.48 -14.57 -14.25
C VAL A 178 36.26 -13.19 -14.85
N THR A 179 37.20 -12.72 -15.68
CA THR A 179 37.02 -11.44 -16.40
C THR A 179 35.77 -11.49 -17.27
N GLY A 180 35.55 -12.57 -18.02
CA GLY A 180 34.33 -12.76 -18.82
C GLY A 180 33.03 -12.68 -18.02
N LEU A 181 33.00 -13.26 -16.81
CA LEU A 181 31.83 -13.19 -15.92
C LEU A 181 31.55 -11.74 -15.47
N VAL A 182 32.60 -10.96 -15.14
CA VAL A 182 32.46 -9.54 -14.80
C VAL A 182 31.95 -8.73 -15.98
N LEU A 183 32.47 -8.98 -17.18
CA LEU A 183 32.03 -8.29 -18.39
C LEU A 183 30.55 -8.51 -18.70
N LYS A 184 30.03 -9.71 -18.44
CA LYS A 184 28.60 -9.99 -18.56
C LYS A 184 27.78 -9.07 -17.66
N THR A 185 28.13 -8.98 -16.36
CA THR A 185 27.44 -8.10 -15.41
C THR A 185 27.54 -6.62 -15.79
N VAL A 186 28.72 -6.15 -16.23
CA VAL A 186 28.90 -4.77 -16.70
C VAL A 186 28.05 -4.52 -17.95
N SER A 187 28.04 -5.44 -18.92
CA SER A 187 27.25 -5.33 -20.14
C SER A 187 25.76 -5.22 -19.83
N ASP A 188 25.24 -6.09 -18.95
CA ASP A 188 23.84 -6.09 -18.54
C ASP A 188 23.46 -4.77 -17.86
N LYS A 189 24.31 -4.26 -16.96
CA LYS A 189 24.08 -2.98 -16.27
C LYS A 189 24.10 -1.79 -17.23
N VAL A 190 25.10 -1.72 -18.11
CA VAL A 190 25.22 -0.66 -19.14
C VAL A 190 23.98 -0.67 -20.03
N PHE A 191 23.55 -1.85 -20.48
CA PHE A 191 22.36 -2.01 -21.30
C PHE A 191 21.10 -1.55 -20.56
N HIS A 192 20.88 -2.02 -19.34
CA HIS A 192 19.71 -1.65 -18.54
C HIS A 192 19.60 -0.12 -18.35
N MET A 193 20.71 0.55 -18.05
CA MET A 193 20.74 2.00 -17.85
C MET A 193 20.54 2.80 -19.14
N SER A 194 20.99 2.29 -20.28
CA SER A 194 20.98 3.00 -21.56
C SER A 194 19.81 2.65 -22.48
N ALA A 195 19.15 1.51 -22.28
CA ALA A 195 18.15 0.97 -23.20
C ALA A 195 17.01 1.94 -23.50
N LYS A 196 16.41 2.57 -22.48
CA LYS A 196 15.32 3.57 -22.66
C LYS A 196 15.77 4.73 -23.54
N THR A 197 17.00 5.20 -23.34
CA THR A 197 17.57 6.34 -24.08
C THR A 197 17.96 5.98 -25.51
N LEU A 198 18.61 4.83 -25.71
CA LEU A 198 18.98 4.35 -27.03
C LEU A 198 17.75 4.05 -27.89
N ILE A 199 16.73 3.42 -27.31
CA ILE A 199 15.46 3.15 -27.99
C ILE A 199 14.71 4.46 -28.31
N TYR A 200 14.74 5.43 -27.38
CA TYR A 200 14.14 6.75 -27.63
C TYR A 200 14.81 7.47 -28.81
N GLU A 201 16.14 7.56 -28.83
CA GLU A 201 16.87 8.23 -29.91
C GLU A 201 16.75 7.48 -31.25
N LEU A 202 16.71 6.15 -31.23
CA LEU A 202 16.44 5.35 -32.42
C LEU A 202 15.06 5.68 -33.01
N ASN A 203 14.02 5.72 -32.17
CA ASN A 203 12.67 6.05 -32.62
C ASN A 203 12.54 7.50 -33.07
N LYS A 204 13.23 8.44 -32.41
CA LYS A 204 13.30 9.84 -32.82
C LYS A 204 13.93 9.97 -34.20
N ALA A 205 15.08 9.34 -34.44
CA ALA A 205 15.75 9.32 -35.74
C ALA A 205 14.86 8.69 -36.84
N ARG A 206 14.11 7.62 -36.50
CA ARG A 206 13.14 7.00 -37.40
C ARG A 206 12.01 7.96 -37.77
N LEU A 207 11.38 8.61 -36.78
CA LEU A 207 10.27 9.55 -37.00
C LEU A 207 10.72 10.81 -37.76
N GLN A 208 11.99 11.19 -37.64
CA GLN A 208 12.60 12.30 -38.37
C GLN A 208 13.15 11.89 -39.75
N ALA A 209 12.96 10.63 -40.17
CA ALA A 209 13.44 10.08 -41.44
C ALA A 209 14.97 10.20 -41.64
N GLU A 210 15.75 10.13 -40.55
CA GLU A 210 17.22 10.19 -40.60
C GLU A 210 17.87 8.83 -40.91
N LEU A 211 17.13 7.73 -40.76
CA LEU A 211 17.63 6.36 -40.92
C LEU A 211 17.57 5.88 -42.37
N ARG A 212 18.67 5.32 -42.88
CA ARG A 212 18.77 4.76 -44.24
C ARG A 212 18.80 3.23 -44.21
N GLY A 213 18.08 2.59 -45.13
CA GLY A 213 18.03 1.13 -45.27
C GLY A 213 16.74 0.67 -45.92
N GLU A 214 16.80 -0.41 -46.70
CA GLU A 214 15.64 -0.96 -47.42
C GLU A 214 14.64 -1.64 -46.46
N ASP A 215 15.14 -2.17 -45.34
CA ASP A 215 14.36 -2.82 -44.30
C ASP A 215 14.65 -2.27 -42.88
N SER A 216 13.84 -2.69 -41.91
CA SER A 216 13.93 -2.24 -40.52
C SER A 216 15.25 -2.59 -39.82
N ARG A 217 15.89 -3.71 -40.19
CA ARG A 217 17.16 -4.14 -39.61
C ARG A 217 18.32 -3.32 -40.19
N GLN A 218 18.28 -3.03 -41.49
CA GLN A 218 19.25 -2.14 -42.13
C GLN A 218 19.17 -0.72 -41.57
N ARG A 219 17.96 -0.20 -41.31
CA ARG A 219 17.79 1.13 -40.67
C ARG A 219 18.33 1.17 -39.24
N TYR A 220 18.17 0.09 -38.48
CA TYR A 220 18.82 -0.08 -37.17
C TYR A 220 20.35 -0.12 -37.29
N GLN A 221 20.90 -0.92 -38.21
CA GLN A 221 22.34 -0.98 -38.46
C GLN A 221 22.89 0.38 -38.89
N HIS A 222 22.13 1.16 -39.66
CA HIS A 222 22.48 2.53 -39.99
C HIS A 222 22.60 3.40 -38.73
N PHE A 223 21.60 3.37 -37.83
CA PHE A 223 21.68 4.05 -36.53
C PHE A 223 22.94 3.65 -35.76
N VAL A 224 23.20 2.35 -35.60
CA VAL A 224 24.39 1.84 -34.90
C VAL A 224 25.67 2.41 -35.53
N SER A 225 25.80 2.28 -36.85
CA SER A 225 27.01 2.71 -37.59
C SER A 225 27.28 4.23 -37.53
N GLN A 226 26.23 5.05 -37.43
CA GLN A 226 26.35 6.50 -37.48
C GLN A 226 26.38 7.17 -36.11
N ARG A 227 25.81 6.53 -35.08
CA ARG A 227 25.56 7.17 -33.77
C ARG A 227 26.29 6.52 -32.60
N ILE A 228 26.65 5.23 -32.66
CA ILE A 228 27.17 4.50 -31.49
C ILE A 228 28.21 3.43 -31.83
N LYS A 229 28.89 3.53 -32.98
CA LYS A 229 29.91 2.55 -33.39
C LYS A 229 31.32 2.94 -32.94
N SER A 230 31.69 4.21 -33.08
CA SER A 230 33.01 4.69 -32.66
C SER A 230 32.96 5.36 -31.28
N ARG A 231 34.11 5.42 -30.59
CA ARG A 231 34.24 6.11 -29.30
C ARG A 231 33.82 7.58 -29.39
N GLU A 232 34.16 8.26 -30.48
CA GLU A 232 33.76 9.66 -30.74
C GLU A 232 32.24 9.80 -30.84
N GLN A 233 31.56 8.84 -31.46
CA GLN A 233 30.10 8.86 -31.64
C GLN A 233 29.39 8.57 -30.32
N ILE A 234 29.83 7.54 -29.59
CA ILE A 234 29.29 7.18 -28.28
C ILE A 234 29.47 8.33 -27.29
N LEU A 235 30.65 8.96 -27.26
CA LEU A 235 30.91 10.11 -26.39
C LEU A 235 30.02 11.31 -26.76
N ALA A 236 29.79 11.56 -28.06
CA ALA A 236 28.92 12.64 -28.50
C ALA A 236 27.47 12.40 -28.09
N PHE A 237 27.01 11.14 -28.16
CA PHE A 237 25.70 10.73 -27.64
C PHE A 237 25.61 10.96 -26.12
N LEU A 238 26.61 10.53 -25.35
CA LEU A 238 26.65 10.68 -23.90
C LEU A 238 26.73 12.15 -23.46
N LEU A 239 27.34 13.02 -24.27
CA LEU A 239 27.35 14.45 -24.03
C LEU A 239 25.95 15.07 -24.09
N GLU A 240 25.00 14.45 -24.81
CA GLU A 240 23.59 14.84 -24.75
C GLU A 240 22.87 14.38 -23.48
N TYR A 241 23.41 13.35 -22.82
CA TYR A 241 22.87 12.67 -21.65
C TYR A 241 23.94 12.53 -20.54
N PRO A 242 24.46 13.64 -20.01
CA PRO A 242 25.63 13.62 -19.14
C PRO A 242 25.41 12.87 -17.82
N VAL A 243 24.17 12.83 -17.30
CA VAL A 243 23.82 12.04 -16.11
C VAL A 243 23.86 10.54 -16.41
N LEU A 244 23.46 10.10 -17.61
CA LEU A 244 23.63 8.71 -18.05
C LEU A 244 25.11 8.34 -18.12
N ALA A 245 25.93 9.22 -18.67
CA ALA A 245 27.37 9.01 -18.76
C ALA A 245 28.00 8.79 -17.38
N ARG A 246 27.72 9.71 -16.43
CA ARG A 246 28.15 9.60 -15.03
C ARG A 246 27.70 8.27 -14.43
N GLY A 247 26.42 7.93 -14.57
CA GLY A 247 25.88 6.69 -14.02
C GLY A 247 26.57 5.44 -14.58
N ILE A 248 26.77 5.36 -15.91
CA ILE A 248 27.43 4.20 -16.52
C ILE A 248 28.87 4.06 -16.04
N VAL A 249 29.68 5.14 -16.08
CA VAL A 249 31.10 5.03 -15.69
C VAL A 249 31.25 4.69 -14.21
N GLU A 250 30.42 5.26 -13.34
CA GLU A 250 30.42 4.94 -11.92
C GLU A 250 30.06 3.47 -11.67
N HIS A 251 29.00 2.94 -12.32
CA HIS A 251 28.62 1.54 -12.14
C HIS A 251 29.62 0.57 -12.76
N THR A 252 30.20 0.88 -13.93
CA THR A 252 31.27 0.07 -14.52
C THR A 252 32.45 -0.05 -13.55
N LEU A 253 32.94 1.09 -13.03
CA LEU A 253 34.05 1.10 -12.09
C LEU A 253 33.71 0.33 -10.80
N ARG A 254 32.53 0.59 -10.22
CA ARG A 254 32.07 -0.06 -8.99
C ARG A 254 31.97 -1.58 -9.13
N ILE A 255 31.35 -2.09 -10.21
CA ILE A 255 31.22 -3.54 -10.44
C ILE A 255 32.60 -4.20 -10.52
N SER A 256 33.52 -3.63 -11.31
CA SER A 256 34.87 -4.19 -11.47
C SER A 256 35.65 -4.17 -10.16
N LEU A 257 35.63 -3.07 -9.42
CA LEU A 257 36.34 -2.94 -8.13
C LEU A 257 35.75 -3.82 -7.03
N ASN A 258 34.41 -3.92 -6.96
CA ASN A 258 33.75 -4.80 -6.00
C ASN A 258 34.10 -6.26 -6.28
N MET A 259 34.14 -6.67 -7.55
CA MET A 259 34.57 -8.03 -7.89
C MET A 259 36.03 -8.26 -7.49
N MET A 260 36.93 -7.31 -7.78
CA MET A 260 38.33 -7.43 -7.33
C MET A 260 38.43 -7.65 -5.82
N ARG A 261 37.67 -6.88 -5.03
CA ARG A 261 37.59 -7.06 -3.58
C ARG A 261 37.08 -8.44 -3.16
N VAL A 262 36.08 -8.99 -3.86
CA VAL A 262 35.56 -10.35 -3.61
C VAL A 262 36.64 -11.40 -3.89
N LEU A 263 37.34 -11.28 -5.02
CA LEU A 263 38.36 -12.24 -5.43
C LEU A 263 39.59 -12.20 -4.51
N GLU A 264 39.98 -11.01 -4.05
CA GLU A 264 40.99 -10.83 -3.00
C GLU A 264 40.60 -11.56 -1.71
N ARG A 265 39.37 -11.33 -1.21
CA ARG A 265 38.83 -11.99 -0.02
C ARG A 265 38.76 -13.51 -0.20
N LEU A 266 38.29 -13.99 -1.35
CA LEU A 266 38.23 -15.42 -1.69
C LEU A 266 39.62 -16.07 -1.68
N THR A 267 40.60 -15.42 -2.30
CA THR A 267 41.97 -15.94 -2.39
C THR A 267 42.63 -15.97 -1.01
N ARG A 268 42.41 -14.93 -0.19
CA ARG A 268 42.87 -14.88 1.20
C ARG A 268 42.26 -15.99 2.06
N ASP A 269 40.96 -16.23 1.92
CA ASP A 269 40.22 -17.13 2.81
C ASP A 269 40.21 -18.60 2.33
N ARG A 270 40.69 -18.90 1.12
CA ARG A 270 40.58 -20.22 0.48
C ARG A 270 40.86 -21.40 1.41
N TYR A 271 42.01 -21.39 2.10
CA TYR A 271 42.40 -22.50 2.97
C TYR A 271 41.40 -22.75 4.09
N GLU A 272 40.89 -21.68 4.69
CA GLU A 272 39.92 -21.76 5.77
C GLU A 272 38.55 -22.18 5.26
N LEU A 273 38.12 -21.69 4.08
CA LEU A 273 36.89 -22.14 3.42
C LEU A 273 36.91 -23.65 3.16
N GLU A 274 38.00 -24.14 2.57
CA GLU A 274 38.15 -25.58 2.29
C GLU A 274 38.12 -26.43 3.56
N THR A 275 38.71 -25.92 4.65
CA THR A 275 38.78 -26.64 5.93
C THR A 275 37.46 -26.59 6.69
N PHE A 276 36.81 -25.42 6.76
CA PHE A 276 35.59 -25.19 7.54
C PHE A 276 34.34 -25.82 6.90
N PHE A 277 34.23 -25.73 5.58
CA PHE A 277 33.10 -26.29 4.83
C PHE A 277 33.37 -27.70 4.28
N GLU A 278 34.58 -28.23 4.45
CA GLU A 278 34.95 -29.61 4.09
C GLU A 278 34.82 -29.90 2.58
N PHE A 279 35.19 -28.94 1.72
CA PHE A 279 35.27 -29.11 0.26
C PHE A 279 36.59 -28.58 -0.30
N LYS A 280 36.84 -28.81 -1.60
CA LYS A 280 37.96 -28.19 -2.32
C LYS A 280 37.48 -27.14 -3.29
N LEU A 281 38.16 -26.00 -3.29
CA LEU A 281 37.92 -24.94 -4.26
C LEU A 281 38.88 -25.13 -5.44
N ASP A 282 38.32 -25.19 -6.64
CA ASP A 282 39.07 -25.23 -7.89
C ASP A 282 38.68 -24.04 -8.77
N LYS A 283 38.40 -24.23 -10.06
CA LYS A 283 38.08 -23.12 -10.96
C LYS A 283 36.71 -22.53 -10.66
N LEU A 284 36.61 -21.20 -10.76
CA LEU A 284 35.35 -20.48 -10.65
C LEU A 284 34.61 -20.53 -12.00
N GLU A 285 33.45 -21.18 -12.02
CA GLU A 285 32.68 -21.42 -13.25
C GLU A 285 31.64 -20.34 -13.50
N ASP A 286 31.01 -19.85 -12.42
CA ASP A 286 29.91 -18.89 -12.50
C ASP A 286 29.80 -18.03 -11.23
N ILE A 287 29.23 -16.84 -11.38
CA ILE A 287 28.94 -15.88 -10.32
C ILE A 287 27.51 -15.40 -10.49
N VAL A 288 26.67 -15.67 -9.49
CA VAL A 288 25.29 -15.19 -9.48
C VAL A 288 25.13 -14.10 -8.43
N PHE A 289 24.70 -12.93 -8.87
CA PHE A 289 24.35 -11.80 -8.00
C PHE A 289 22.96 -12.04 -7.43
N LEU A 290 22.83 -11.95 -6.10
CA LEU A 290 21.62 -12.22 -5.34
C LEU A 290 21.32 -11.03 -4.43
N GLY A 291 20.04 -10.75 -4.22
CA GLY A 291 19.58 -9.62 -3.40
C GLY A 291 19.84 -8.24 -4.03
N ASP A 292 19.55 -7.22 -3.24
CA ASP A 292 19.70 -5.82 -3.64
C ASP A 292 21.15 -5.36 -3.60
N SER A 293 21.47 -4.33 -4.40
CA SER A 293 22.79 -3.70 -4.38
C SER A 293 22.81 -2.50 -3.43
N HIS A 294 23.82 -2.45 -2.57
CA HIS A 294 24.04 -1.38 -1.59
C HIS A 294 25.50 -0.90 -1.60
N ASN A 295 25.79 0.23 -0.97
CA ASN A 295 27.16 0.72 -0.73
C ASN A 295 28.08 0.75 -1.97
N GLY A 296 27.59 1.33 -3.06
CA GLY A 296 28.33 1.39 -4.31
C GLY A 296 28.30 0.06 -5.06
N GLY A 297 27.17 -0.63 -5.06
CA GLY A 297 26.95 -1.83 -5.89
C GLY A 297 27.43 -3.17 -5.31
N ALA A 298 27.66 -3.27 -3.99
CA ALA A 298 27.94 -4.55 -3.33
C ALA A 298 26.64 -5.34 -3.15
N SER A 299 26.69 -6.65 -3.34
CA SER A 299 25.53 -7.54 -3.18
C SER A 299 25.96 -8.93 -2.67
N VAL A 300 25.00 -9.75 -2.26
CA VAL A 300 25.24 -11.16 -1.98
C VAL A 300 25.60 -11.88 -3.29
N LEU A 301 26.56 -12.80 -3.23
CA LEU A 301 27.02 -13.56 -4.40
C LEU A 301 26.97 -15.06 -4.11
N ARG A 302 26.48 -15.85 -5.08
CA ARG A 302 26.75 -17.28 -5.13
C ARG A 302 27.92 -17.53 -6.08
N LEU A 303 29.01 -18.06 -5.53
CA LEU A 303 30.18 -18.45 -6.30
C LEU A 303 30.11 -19.95 -6.58
N LYS A 304 30.03 -20.33 -7.85
CA LYS A 304 29.97 -21.73 -8.29
C LYS A 304 31.34 -22.16 -8.82
N PHE A 305 31.88 -23.22 -8.24
CA PHE A 305 33.14 -23.83 -8.62
C PHE A 305 32.90 -25.16 -9.36
N SER A 306 33.96 -25.69 -9.95
CA SER A 306 33.96 -27.03 -10.54
C SER A 306 33.54 -28.12 -9.55
N GLU A 307 33.08 -29.25 -10.09
CA GLU A 307 32.50 -30.37 -9.33
C GLU A 307 31.20 -29.98 -8.56
N GLY A 308 30.57 -28.87 -8.92
CA GLY A 308 29.28 -28.44 -8.35
C GLY A 308 29.36 -27.81 -6.96
N VAL A 309 30.55 -27.46 -6.49
CA VAL A 309 30.75 -26.77 -5.20
C VAL A 309 30.21 -25.34 -5.29
N ASN A 310 29.43 -24.92 -4.29
CA ASN A 310 28.89 -23.57 -4.21
C ASN A 310 29.17 -22.98 -2.82
N VAL A 311 29.54 -21.70 -2.78
CA VAL A 311 29.67 -20.94 -1.53
C VAL A 311 28.98 -19.59 -1.69
N MET A 312 28.34 -19.13 -0.61
CA MET A 312 27.70 -17.83 -0.55
C MET A 312 28.68 -16.81 0.03
N TYR A 313 28.85 -15.69 -0.65
CA TYR A 313 29.57 -14.53 -0.15
C TYR A 313 28.56 -13.44 0.22
N LYS A 314 28.64 -12.93 1.46
CA LYS A 314 27.85 -11.78 1.90
C LYS A 314 28.77 -10.61 2.23
N PRO A 315 28.58 -9.42 1.64
CA PRO A 315 29.43 -8.25 1.87
C PRO A 315 29.09 -7.53 3.19
N ARG A 316 28.78 -8.29 4.24
CA ARG A 316 28.44 -7.80 5.58
C ARG A 316 28.94 -8.76 6.66
N ASP A 317 29.05 -8.24 7.88
CA ASP A 317 29.24 -9.03 9.10
C ASP A 317 28.25 -10.22 9.17
N MET A 318 28.73 -11.38 9.64
CA MET A 318 27.94 -12.60 9.86
C MET A 318 27.75 -12.92 11.36
N ALA A 319 28.05 -11.98 12.25
CA ALA A 319 27.80 -12.12 13.69
C ALA A 319 26.33 -12.45 13.98
N ILE A 320 25.38 -11.80 13.28
CA ILE A 320 23.94 -12.06 13.44
C ILE A 320 23.54 -13.49 13.03
N ASP A 321 24.08 -14.00 11.92
CA ASP A 321 23.84 -15.38 11.46
C ASP A 321 24.40 -16.40 12.48
N THR A 322 25.55 -16.09 13.07
CA THR A 322 26.19 -16.93 14.11
C THR A 322 25.41 -16.89 15.43
N ALA A 323 24.89 -15.73 15.82
CA ALA A 323 24.05 -15.56 17.00
C ALA A 323 22.75 -16.37 16.88
N PHE A 324 22.08 -16.31 15.73
CA PHE A 324 20.87 -17.09 15.48
C PHE A 324 21.16 -18.59 15.47
N ALA A 325 22.27 -19.03 14.87
CA ALA A 325 22.73 -20.41 14.96
C ALA A 325 22.92 -20.87 16.43
N GLY A 326 23.50 -20.02 17.27
CA GLY A 326 23.62 -20.26 18.72
C GLY A 326 22.26 -20.42 19.41
N LEU A 327 21.29 -19.57 19.07
CA LEU A 327 19.92 -19.68 19.60
C LEU A 327 19.22 -20.98 19.17
N LEU A 328 19.34 -21.39 17.91
CA LEU A 328 18.79 -22.67 17.45
C LEU A 328 19.45 -23.86 18.16
N GLN A 329 20.77 -23.79 18.39
CA GLN A 329 21.50 -24.82 19.13
C GLN A 329 21.03 -24.89 20.59
N TRP A 330 20.73 -23.76 21.23
CA TRP A 330 20.18 -23.71 22.59
C TRP A 330 18.84 -24.47 22.70
N PHE A 331 17.94 -24.33 21.73
CA PHE A 331 16.70 -25.13 21.68
C PHE A 331 16.97 -26.62 21.47
N ASN A 332 17.93 -26.96 20.59
CA ASN A 332 18.34 -28.34 20.33
C ASN A 332 18.91 -29.02 21.59
N ASP A 333 19.79 -28.34 22.32
CA ASP A 333 20.45 -28.86 23.53
C ASP A 333 19.44 -29.14 24.65
N GLN A 334 18.42 -28.29 24.75
CA GLN A 334 17.30 -28.48 25.68
C GLN A 334 16.25 -29.48 25.20
N LYS A 335 16.33 -29.95 23.95
CA LYS A 335 15.38 -30.88 23.33
C LYS A 335 13.95 -30.31 23.32
N ILE A 336 13.83 -29.01 23.06
CA ILE A 336 12.55 -28.33 22.93
C ILE A 336 12.12 -28.39 21.46
N GLY A 337 11.06 -29.16 21.18
CA GLY A 337 10.54 -29.32 19.82
C GLY A 337 11.36 -30.30 18.97
N LEU A 338 11.11 -30.30 17.67
CA LEU A 338 11.91 -30.98 16.65
C LEU A 338 13.26 -30.27 16.48
N PRO A 339 14.35 -31.03 16.28
CA PRO A 339 15.67 -30.44 16.13
C PRO A 339 15.79 -29.61 14.84
N PHE A 340 16.47 -28.47 14.96
CA PHE A 340 16.85 -27.59 13.86
C PHE A 340 18.18 -28.02 13.24
N ARG A 341 18.30 -27.90 11.92
CA ARG A 341 19.60 -27.92 11.23
C ARG A 341 20.13 -26.50 11.16
N ILE A 342 21.44 -26.36 11.33
CA ILE A 342 22.12 -25.07 11.42
C ILE A 342 23.02 -24.90 10.19
N ALA A 343 22.87 -23.77 9.49
CA ALA A 343 23.75 -23.42 8.39
C ALA A 343 25.13 -23.01 8.92
N LYS A 344 26.20 -23.57 8.33
CA LYS A 344 27.56 -23.14 8.65
C LYS A 344 27.80 -21.75 8.07
N SER A 345 28.23 -20.81 8.91
CA SER A 345 28.61 -19.45 8.53
C SER A 345 30.00 -19.13 9.09
N LEU A 346 30.86 -18.54 8.25
CA LEU A 346 32.19 -18.10 8.61
C LEU A 346 32.21 -16.57 8.57
N ASP A 347 32.28 -15.97 9.76
CA ASP A 347 32.34 -14.53 9.93
C ASP A 347 33.78 -13.98 9.77
N ARG A 348 33.89 -12.86 9.05
CA ARG A 348 35.13 -12.08 8.85
C ARG A 348 34.95 -10.61 9.25
N SER A 349 33.95 -10.32 10.09
CA SER A 349 33.61 -9.02 10.68
C SER A 349 33.09 -7.97 9.68
N GLU A 350 33.72 -7.78 8.53
CA GLU A 350 33.25 -6.84 7.49
C GLU A 350 32.50 -7.53 6.34
N TYR A 351 32.59 -8.86 6.29
CA TYR A 351 32.01 -9.72 5.28
C TYR A 351 31.95 -11.14 5.84
N GLY A 352 31.35 -12.07 5.12
CA GLY A 352 31.51 -13.47 5.48
C GLY A 352 31.05 -14.43 4.40
N TRP A 353 31.20 -15.71 4.74
CA TRP A 353 30.92 -16.83 3.87
C TRP A 353 29.88 -17.74 4.50
N GLN A 354 28.93 -18.22 3.71
CA GLN A 354 27.92 -19.15 4.19
C GLN A 354 27.85 -20.38 3.30
N GLN A 355 27.56 -21.52 3.92
CA GLN A 355 27.29 -22.76 3.20
C GLN A 355 26.12 -22.53 2.24
N PHE A 356 26.27 -22.95 0.98
CA PHE A 356 25.14 -22.99 0.07
C PHE A 356 24.16 -24.08 0.48
N ILE A 357 22.91 -23.69 0.73
CA ILE A 357 21.81 -24.63 1.06
C ILE A 357 21.07 -24.95 -0.25
N PRO A 358 21.18 -26.18 -0.78
CA PRO A 358 20.42 -26.58 -1.95
C PRO A 358 18.96 -26.87 -1.57
N TYR A 359 18.06 -26.64 -2.52
CA TYR A 359 16.71 -27.14 -2.44
C TYR A 359 16.68 -28.68 -2.59
N GLU A 360 15.94 -29.35 -1.72
CA GLU A 360 15.74 -30.81 -1.78
C GLU A 360 14.26 -31.15 -1.50
N GLU A 361 13.69 -32.08 -2.26
CA GLU A 361 12.32 -32.55 -2.03
C GLU A 361 12.20 -33.37 -0.74
N VAL A 362 11.03 -33.39 -0.12
CA VAL A 362 10.76 -34.32 0.97
C VAL A 362 10.65 -35.76 0.44
N THR A 363 11.07 -36.74 1.24
CA THR A 363 11.00 -38.15 0.84
C THR A 363 9.72 -38.86 1.28
N SER A 364 8.90 -38.23 2.14
CA SER A 364 7.62 -38.80 2.60
C SER A 364 6.66 -37.70 3.08
N LEU A 365 5.35 -38.02 3.14
CA LEU A 365 4.33 -37.10 3.64
C LEU A 365 4.49 -36.79 5.14
N GLU A 366 5.01 -37.71 5.95
CA GLU A 366 5.35 -37.42 7.35
C GLU A 366 6.53 -36.44 7.44
N GLY A 367 7.42 -36.42 6.44
CA GLY A 367 8.47 -35.40 6.31
C GLY A 367 7.88 -34.00 6.10
N VAL A 368 6.76 -33.90 5.39
CA VAL A 368 6.02 -32.63 5.19
C VAL A 368 5.40 -32.16 6.51
N GLU A 369 4.80 -33.06 7.29
CA GLU A 369 4.27 -32.71 8.63
C GLU A 369 5.38 -32.16 9.53
N ARG A 370 6.55 -32.79 9.53
CA ARG A 370 7.72 -32.32 10.30
C ARG A 370 8.27 -30.99 9.76
N PHE A 371 8.24 -30.77 8.45
CA PHE A 371 8.62 -29.48 7.86
C PHE A 371 7.72 -28.35 8.38
N PHE A 372 6.40 -28.52 8.33
CA PHE A 372 5.46 -27.51 8.79
C PHE A 372 5.45 -27.36 10.32
N GLU A 373 5.70 -28.43 11.08
CA GLU A 373 5.95 -28.31 12.51
C GLU A 373 7.18 -27.44 12.79
N ARG A 374 8.29 -27.62 12.06
CA ARG A 374 9.47 -26.75 12.17
C ARG A 374 9.19 -25.31 11.74
N GLN A 375 8.40 -25.08 10.70
CA GLN A 375 7.97 -23.72 10.34
C GLN A 375 7.19 -23.04 11.47
N GLY A 376 6.30 -23.78 12.15
CA GLY A 376 5.60 -23.29 13.34
C GLY A 376 6.55 -22.93 14.48
N GLN A 377 7.59 -23.76 14.69
CA GLN A 377 8.65 -23.47 15.66
C GLN A 377 9.39 -22.18 15.31
N TYR A 378 9.81 -22.00 14.05
CA TYR A 378 10.47 -20.79 13.59
C TYR A 378 9.60 -19.56 13.77
N LEU A 379 8.30 -19.64 13.44
CA LEU A 379 7.37 -18.51 13.60
C LEU A 379 7.32 -17.99 15.05
N ALA A 380 7.29 -18.89 16.03
CA ALA A 380 7.33 -18.50 17.45
C ALA A 380 8.68 -17.88 17.87
N ILE A 381 9.80 -18.40 17.36
CA ILE A 381 11.14 -17.82 17.61
C ILE A 381 11.23 -16.41 17.01
N LEU A 382 10.87 -16.27 15.72
CA LEU A 382 10.93 -15.02 14.97
C LEU A 382 10.06 -13.93 15.59
N TYR A 383 8.87 -14.30 16.08
CA TYR A 383 8.02 -13.41 16.88
C TYR A 383 8.72 -12.93 18.16
N ALA A 384 9.28 -13.86 18.94
CA ALA A 384 9.93 -13.55 20.21
C ALA A 384 11.18 -12.69 20.07
N VAL A 385 11.87 -12.71 18.92
CA VAL A 385 13.09 -11.92 18.65
C VAL A 385 12.85 -10.72 17.72
N ASN A 386 11.61 -10.26 17.58
CA ASN A 386 11.28 -9.06 16.78
C ASN A 386 11.81 -9.11 15.32
N ALA A 387 11.73 -10.28 14.68
CA ALA A 387 12.11 -10.41 13.28
C ALA A 387 11.13 -9.70 12.34
N THR A 388 11.63 -9.26 11.19
CA THR A 388 10.84 -8.72 10.07
C THR A 388 11.46 -9.19 8.75
N ASP A 389 10.77 -8.99 7.61
CA ASP A 389 11.35 -9.21 6.26
C ASP A 389 11.69 -10.69 5.96
N MET A 390 10.99 -11.64 6.59
CA MET A 390 11.14 -13.08 6.35
C MET A 390 10.28 -13.54 5.17
N HIS A 391 10.55 -12.94 4.01
CA HIS A 391 9.90 -13.25 2.74
C HIS A 391 10.34 -14.61 2.17
N MET A 392 9.61 -15.10 1.17
CA MET A 392 9.84 -16.45 0.62
C MET A 392 11.25 -16.66 0.04
N GLU A 393 11.87 -15.62 -0.53
CA GLU A 393 13.24 -15.66 -1.05
C GLU A 393 14.29 -15.93 0.02
N ASN A 394 13.96 -15.61 1.28
CA ASN A 394 14.84 -15.79 2.44
C ASN A 394 14.71 -17.20 3.03
N ILE A 395 13.92 -18.10 2.42
CA ILE A 395 13.69 -19.46 2.90
C ILE A 395 14.03 -20.50 1.83
N VAL A 396 14.80 -21.51 2.25
CA VAL A 396 15.13 -22.68 1.43
C VAL A 396 14.68 -23.96 2.14
N ALA A 397 13.85 -24.75 1.46
CA ALA A 397 13.44 -26.07 1.89
C ALA A 397 14.47 -27.12 1.45
N GLN A 398 15.10 -27.77 2.41
CA GLN A 398 15.97 -28.92 2.19
C GLN A 398 15.35 -30.17 2.84
N GLY A 399 14.56 -30.90 2.06
CA GLY A 399 13.74 -32.00 2.54
C GLY A 399 12.78 -31.53 3.62
N GLU A 400 12.83 -32.14 4.81
CA GLU A 400 11.98 -31.78 5.96
C GLU A 400 12.46 -30.57 6.78
N HIS A 401 13.50 -29.86 6.32
CA HIS A 401 14.14 -28.77 7.06
C HIS A 401 14.05 -27.43 6.31
N PRO A 402 13.36 -26.43 6.87
CA PRO A 402 13.45 -25.05 6.38
C PRO A 402 14.72 -24.36 6.92
N PHE A 403 15.40 -23.62 6.05
CA PHE A 403 16.55 -22.78 6.36
C PHE A 403 16.23 -21.32 6.05
N PHE A 404 16.54 -20.44 7.00
CA PHE A 404 16.51 -18.99 6.80
C PHE A 404 17.89 -18.53 6.37
N VAL A 405 17.98 -18.02 5.15
CA VAL A 405 19.27 -17.70 4.49
C VAL A 405 19.61 -16.21 4.55
N ASP A 406 18.67 -15.35 4.93
CA ASP A 406 18.96 -13.97 5.29
C ASP A 406 18.33 -13.59 6.63
N LEU A 407 19.15 -12.99 7.49
CA LEU A 407 18.87 -12.76 8.92
C LEU A 407 19.27 -11.35 9.35
N GLU A 408 19.58 -10.46 8.41
CA GLU A 408 20.06 -9.11 8.70
C GLU A 408 18.99 -8.20 9.31
N SER A 409 17.73 -8.63 9.33
CA SER A 409 16.57 -7.94 9.88
C SER A 409 16.02 -8.58 11.18
N LEU A 410 16.79 -9.47 11.82
CA LEU A 410 16.46 -9.95 13.17
C LEU A 410 16.60 -8.83 14.21
N LEU A 411 15.81 -8.89 15.29
CA LEU A 411 15.78 -7.85 16.33
C LEU A 411 15.66 -6.46 15.69
N HIS A 412 14.63 -6.29 14.85
CA HIS A 412 14.41 -5.05 14.13
C HIS A 412 13.77 -3.99 15.04
N ASN A 413 14.51 -2.90 15.26
CA ASN A 413 14.02 -1.72 15.96
C ASN A 413 13.27 -0.80 14.99
N GLN A 414 12.04 -0.41 15.33
CA GLN A 414 11.21 0.40 14.45
C GLN A 414 11.63 1.89 14.51
N PRO A 415 12.08 2.50 13.39
CA PRO A 415 12.39 3.92 13.36
C PRO A 415 11.17 4.78 13.65
N PHE A 416 11.36 5.84 14.43
CA PHE A 416 10.33 6.83 14.74
C PHE A 416 9.04 6.19 15.23
N LYS A 417 9.15 5.14 16.06
CA LYS A 417 8.01 4.64 16.82
C LYS A 417 7.58 5.76 17.76
N TYR A 418 6.70 6.63 17.25
CA TYR A 418 6.09 7.74 17.95
C TYR A 418 5.04 7.18 18.90
N THR A 419 5.52 6.60 19.98
CA THR A 419 4.86 6.86 21.24
C THR A 419 5.57 8.11 21.75
N GLU A 420 4.95 9.29 21.62
CA GLU A 420 5.13 10.25 22.71
C GLU A 420 4.94 9.41 23.99
N GLU A 421 5.88 9.45 24.93
CA GLU A 421 5.63 8.85 26.24
C GLU A 421 4.42 9.59 26.81
N LYS A 422 3.25 9.03 26.53
CA LYS A 422 1.97 9.50 26.99
C LYS A 422 1.63 8.64 28.19
N ASP A 423 1.10 9.28 29.21
CA ASP A 423 0.55 8.57 30.35
C ASP A 423 -0.61 7.63 29.94
N GLN A 424 -1.25 7.88 28.78
CA GLN A 424 -2.43 7.17 28.29
C GLN A 424 -2.44 7.06 26.77
N TYR A 425 -2.71 5.86 26.24
CA TYR A 425 -2.91 5.62 24.81
C TYR A 425 -4.39 5.49 24.45
N THR A 426 -4.76 5.99 23.26
CA THR A 426 -6.11 5.79 22.73
C THR A 426 -6.28 4.36 22.22
N ALA A 427 -7.54 3.93 22.04
CA ALA A 427 -7.83 2.61 21.52
C ALA A 427 -7.23 2.37 20.12
N LEU A 428 -7.19 3.39 19.27
CA LEU A 428 -6.60 3.31 17.93
C LEU A 428 -5.09 3.09 18.01
N GLU A 429 -4.41 3.87 18.86
CA GLU A 429 -2.96 3.77 19.08
C GLU A 429 -2.58 2.38 19.62
N LYS A 430 -3.34 1.86 20.60
CA LYS A 430 -3.16 0.50 21.11
C LYS A 430 -3.39 -0.57 20.06
N THR A 431 -4.45 -0.43 19.25
CA THR A 431 -4.74 -1.40 18.17
C THR A 431 -3.61 -1.46 17.15
N LEU A 432 -3.11 -0.30 16.72
CA LEU A 432 -1.96 -0.21 15.81
C LEU A 432 -0.69 -0.79 16.46
N SER A 433 -0.47 -0.55 17.75
CA SER A 433 0.65 -1.14 18.49
C SER A 433 0.57 -2.67 18.51
N ILE A 434 -0.61 -3.25 18.78
CA ILE A 434 -0.80 -4.71 18.77
C ILE A 434 -0.49 -5.29 17.40
N LEU A 435 -1.03 -4.70 16.33
CA LEU A 435 -0.76 -5.16 14.96
C LEU A 435 0.72 -5.08 14.60
N ASN A 436 1.37 -3.95 14.91
CA ASN A 436 2.78 -3.73 14.66
C ASN A 436 3.71 -4.59 15.52
N ASP A 437 3.22 -5.12 16.64
CA ASP A 437 3.99 -5.97 17.55
C ASP A 437 3.68 -7.47 17.42
N SER A 438 2.77 -7.84 16.51
CA SER A 438 2.29 -9.21 16.30
C SER A 438 3.18 -10.08 15.39
N VAL A 439 2.83 -11.36 15.28
CA VAL A 439 3.41 -12.30 14.29
C VAL A 439 3.35 -11.80 12.85
N LEU A 440 2.44 -10.88 12.52
CA LEU A 440 2.32 -10.30 11.17
C LEU A 440 3.58 -9.50 10.78
N LYS A 441 4.28 -8.90 11.75
CA LYS A 441 5.53 -8.14 11.51
C LYS A 441 6.64 -9.01 10.91
N THR A 442 6.61 -10.32 11.14
CA THR A 442 7.67 -11.23 10.66
C THR A 442 7.76 -11.30 9.14
N SER A 443 6.70 -10.93 8.40
CA SER A 443 6.52 -11.20 6.96
C SER A 443 6.50 -12.68 6.58
N MET A 444 6.43 -13.59 7.56
CA MET A 444 6.18 -15.02 7.33
C MET A 444 4.76 -15.30 6.87
N LEU A 445 3.80 -14.47 7.26
CA LEU A 445 2.38 -14.68 7.02
C LEU A 445 1.91 -13.89 5.81
N PRO A 446 0.90 -14.38 5.06
CA PRO A 446 0.27 -13.65 3.98
C PRO A 446 -0.10 -12.23 4.41
N THR A 447 0.61 -11.26 3.84
CA THR A 447 0.20 -9.87 3.83
C THR A 447 -0.18 -9.57 2.40
N LEU A 448 -1.46 -9.30 2.15
CA LEU A 448 -1.92 -8.89 0.84
C LEU A 448 -1.54 -7.40 0.66
N ASP A 449 -0.24 -7.11 0.60
CA ASP A 449 0.33 -5.76 0.45
C ASP A 449 0.15 -5.28 -1.00
N SER A 450 -0.35 -4.05 -1.14
CA SER A 450 -0.61 -3.31 -2.38
C SER A 450 0.67 -2.90 -3.12
N ASN A 451 1.80 -2.73 -2.44
CA ASN A 451 2.96 -2.06 -3.03
C ASN A 451 3.91 -2.93 -3.86
N ALA A 452 3.58 -4.18 -4.15
CA ALA A 452 4.52 -5.05 -4.86
C ALA A 452 4.47 -4.85 -6.39
N LEU A 453 5.66 -4.90 -7.03
CA LEU A 453 5.81 -5.17 -8.48
C LEU A 453 5.04 -6.44 -8.92
N TYR A 454 4.71 -7.28 -7.94
CA TYR A 454 4.06 -8.57 -8.00
C TYR A 454 2.57 -8.50 -7.66
N HIS A 455 1.72 -9.12 -8.48
CA HIS A 455 0.32 -9.41 -8.09
C HIS A 455 0.23 -10.67 -7.22
N SER A 456 1.29 -10.96 -6.46
CA SER A 456 1.51 -12.24 -5.79
C SER A 456 1.98 -11.99 -4.36
N ASP A 457 1.60 -12.88 -3.45
CA ASP A 457 1.99 -12.82 -2.05
C ASP A 457 3.43 -13.31 -1.87
N LEU A 458 4.25 -12.51 -1.18
CA LEU A 458 5.68 -12.74 -0.95
C LEU A 458 6.01 -13.33 0.43
N SER A 459 5.01 -13.74 1.20
CA SER A 459 5.19 -14.24 2.57
C SER A 459 6.01 -15.52 2.65
N GLY A 460 6.83 -15.63 3.71
CA GLY A 460 7.72 -16.78 3.88
C GLY A 460 7.02 -18.14 3.97
N LEU A 461 5.87 -18.23 4.65
CA LEU A 461 5.17 -19.50 4.90
C LEU A 461 4.25 -19.91 3.75
N ALA A 462 3.70 -18.94 3.03
CA ALA A 462 2.56 -19.15 2.17
C ALA A 462 2.72 -18.54 0.78
N GLY A 463 3.86 -17.91 0.47
CA GLY A 463 4.16 -17.23 -0.78
C GLY A 463 3.76 -17.98 -2.05
N ASP A 464 3.37 -17.23 -3.09
CA ASP A 464 2.91 -17.83 -4.33
C ASP A 464 4.09 -18.42 -5.12
N VAL A 465 3.94 -19.69 -5.55
CA VAL A 465 4.95 -20.40 -6.35
C VAL A 465 5.10 -19.79 -7.74
N ASP A 466 3.98 -19.34 -8.32
CA ASP A 466 3.90 -18.67 -9.60
C ASP A 466 3.72 -17.17 -9.36
N GLN A 467 4.82 -16.42 -9.48
CA GLN A 467 4.79 -14.98 -9.30
C GLN A 467 4.56 -14.26 -10.62
N ILE A 468 3.63 -13.30 -10.64
CA ILE A 468 3.42 -12.43 -11.80
C ILE A 468 4.19 -11.14 -11.60
N LEU A 469 5.36 -11.05 -12.24
CA LEU A 469 6.19 -9.85 -12.25
C LEU A 469 5.73 -8.89 -13.35
N ASN A 470 5.44 -7.64 -12.99
CA ASN A 470 5.37 -6.57 -13.99
C ASN A 470 6.78 -6.19 -14.41
N THR A 471 7.14 -6.45 -15.66
CA THR A 471 8.45 -6.10 -16.21
C THR A 471 8.31 -5.38 -17.55
N TYR A 472 9.43 -4.96 -18.09
CA TYR A 472 9.54 -4.33 -19.39
C TYR A 472 10.24 -5.27 -20.37
N GLU A 473 9.56 -5.65 -21.43
CA GLU A 473 10.14 -6.46 -22.51
C GLU A 473 10.49 -5.59 -23.71
N ILE A 474 11.63 -5.89 -24.32
CA ILE A 474 12.07 -5.24 -25.55
C ILE A 474 11.56 -6.05 -26.73
N HIS A 475 10.67 -5.43 -27.51
CA HIS A 475 10.14 -5.99 -28.76
C HIS A 475 10.93 -5.49 -29.97
N ASP A 476 10.85 -6.26 -31.06
CA ASP A 476 11.48 -5.98 -32.35
C ASP A 476 12.97 -5.68 -32.22
N LYS A 477 13.68 -6.51 -31.43
CA LYS A 477 15.12 -6.40 -31.17
C LYS A 477 15.89 -6.27 -32.48
N ASN A 478 16.93 -5.45 -32.48
CA ASN A 478 17.77 -5.15 -33.64
C ASN A 478 17.03 -4.60 -34.88
N THR A 479 15.95 -3.84 -34.68
CA THR A 479 15.21 -3.15 -35.75
C THR A 479 14.91 -1.69 -35.38
N ASP A 480 14.58 -0.85 -36.37
CA ASP A 480 14.23 0.57 -36.13
C ASP A 480 12.88 0.78 -35.44
N THR A 481 12.04 -0.26 -35.35
CA THR A 481 10.77 -0.26 -34.62
C THR A 481 10.88 -0.82 -33.20
N MET A 482 12.10 -1.02 -32.71
CA MET A 482 12.38 -1.48 -31.36
C MET A 482 11.64 -0.61 -30.33
N ARG A 483 10.97 -1.26 -29.38
CA ARG A 483 10.19 -0.58 -28.34
C ARG A 483 10.19 -1.37 -27.05
N ILE A 484 9.99 -0.64 -25.96
CA ILE A 484 9.77 -1.22 -24.64
C ILE A 484 8.26 -1.35 -24.43
N LYS A 485 7.81 -2.55 -24.08
CA LYS A 485 6.41 -2.81 -23.74
C LYS A 485 6.34 -3.35 -22.31
N ARG A 486 5.37 -2.85 -21.53
CA ARG A 486 5.06 -3.47 -20.23
C ARG A 486 4.51 -4.87 -20.49
N SER A 487 5.09 -5.85 -19.81
CA SER A 487 4.73 -7.26 -19.91
C SER A 487 4.54 -7.84 -18.51
N LYS A 488 3.80 -8.93 -18.43
CA LYS A 488 3.62 -9.73 -17.21
C LYS A 488 4.35 -11.04 -17.44
N VAL A 489 5.43 -11.26 -16.71
CA VAL A 489 6.20 -12.51 -16.80
C VAL A 489 5.87 -13.35 -15.58
N SER A 490 5.48 -14.61 -15.83
CA SER A 490 5.36 -15.60 -14.75
C SER A 490 6.74 -16.13 -14.43
N VAL A 491 7.16 -15.94 -13.18
CA VAL A 491 8.38 -16.55 -12.63
C VAL A 491 7.93 -17.72 -11.76
N SER A 492 8.15 -18.93 -12.28
CA SER A 492 7.77 -20.16 -11.60
C SER A 492 8.99 -20.81 -10.95
N ARG A 493 8.96 -20.86 -9.61
CA ARG A 493 9.83 -21.55 -8.62
C ARG A 493 10.58 -20.62 -7.66
N PHE A 494 10.20 -20.74 -6.40
CA PHE A 494 10.97 -20.30 -5.22
C PHE A 494 11.07 -21.49 -4.24
N SER A 495 12.23 -21.64 -3.61
CA SER A 495 12.64 -22.82 -2.84
C SER A 495 12.02 -22.94 -1.44
N HIS A 496 11.11 -22.06 -1.05
CA HIS A 496 10.61 -21.94 0.33
C HIS A 496 9.64 -23.04 0.78
N LEU A 497 8.85 -23.60 -0.15
CA LEU A 497 7.88 -24.66 0.14
C LEU A 497 8.47 -26.06 -0.07
N PRO A 498 8.08 -27.05 0.77
CA PRO A 498 8.45 -28.43 0.52
C PRO A 498 7.71 -28.93 -0.71
N SER A 499 8.34 -29.79 -1.51
CA SER A 499 7.66 -30.56 -2.56
C SER A 499 7.76 -32.06 -2.27
N TYR A 500 6.76 -32.80 -2.71
CA TYR A 500 6.75 -34.26 -2.74
C TYR A 500 6.34 -34.71 -4.14
N GLU A 501 7.10 -35.61 -4.76
CA GLU A 501 6.87 -36.07 -6.14
C GLU A 501 6.69 -34.89 -7.12
N HIS A 502 7.59 -33.91 -7.06
CA HIS A 502 7.58 -32.68 -7.86
C HIS A 502 6.37 -31.75 -7.69
N THR A 503 5.54 -31.98 -6.67
CA THR A 503 4.38 -31.13 -6.38
C THR A 503 4.67 -30.28 -5.13
N PRO A 504 4.71 -28.94 -5.24
CA PRO A 504 4.81 -28.05 -4.08
C PRO A 504 3.62 -28.23 -3.15
N ILE A 505 3.88 -28.31 -1.85
CA ILE A 505 2.84 -28.50 -0.84
C ILE A 505 2.62 -27.20 -0.08
N LYS A 506 1.38 -26.72 -0.09
CA LYS A 506 0.93 -25.51 0.61
C LYS A 506 0.62 -25.81 2.11
N PRO A 507 0.81 -24.83 3.01
CA PRO A 507 0.53 -24.98 4.45
C PRO A 507 -0.94 -25.24 4.81
N GLU A 508 -1.90 -24.97 3.92
CA GLU A 508 -3.36 -25.08 4.18
C GLU A 508 -3.79 -26.44 4.78
N ARG A 509 -3.10 -27.54 4.44
CA ARG A 509 -3.43 -28.90 4.92
C ARG A 509 -2.71 -29.28 6.20
N TYR A 510 -1.75 -28.46 6.64
CA TYR A 510 -0.83 -28.75 7.73
C TYR A 510 -0.90 -27.70 8.86
N ILE A 511 -2.02 -26.98 8.96
CA ILE A 511 -2.29 -25.99 10.01
C ILE A 511 -2.10 -26.58 11.42
N GLN A 512 -2.48 -27.83 11.64
CA GLN A 512 -2.28 -28.49 12.95
C GLN A 512 -0.80 -28.77 13.25
N SER A 513 0.00 -29.13 12.24
CA SER A 513 1.45 -29.28 12.40
C SER A 513 2.11 -27.94 12.73
N LEU A 514 1.74 -26.88 12.01
CA LEU A 514 2.16 -25.50 12.31
C LEU A 514 1.82 -25.10 13.75
N LYS A 515 0.55 -25.33 14.17
CA LYS A 515 0.07 -25.03 15.52
C LYS A 515 0.90 -25.73 16.58
N LYS A 516 1.14 -27.02 16.39
CA LYS A 516 1.93 -27.84 17.32
C LYS A 516 3.33 -27.29 17.51
N GLY A 517 4.02 -26.91 16.43
CA GLY A 517 5.35 -26.32 16.49
C GLY A 517 5.37 -24.96 17.18
N PHE A 518 4.41 -24.09 16.82
CA PHE A 518 4.27 -22.75 17.38
C PHE A 518 4.03 -22.80 18.89
N TYR A 519 3.01 -23.55 19.33
CA TYR A 519 2.64 -23.66 20.75
C TYR A 519 3.77 -24.25 21.59
N ARG A 520 4.51 -25.23 21.03
CA ARG A 520 5.60 -25.89 21.75
C ARG A 520 6.74 -24.92 22.08
N ILE A 521 7.16 -24.10 21.12
CA ILE A 521 8.23 -23.13 21.33
C ILE A 521 7.73 -21.94 22.16
N TYR A 522 6.56 -21.40 21.84
CA TYR A 522 5.98 -20.28 22.58
C TYR A 522 5.85 -20.62 24.07
N SER A 523 5.29 -21.80 24.39
CA SER A 523 5.14 -22.25 25.78
C SER A 523 6.49 -22.39 26.49
N ALA A 524 7.51 -22.92 25.80
CA ALA A 524 8.84 -23.06 26.38
C ALA A 524 9.50 -21.70 26.69
N ILE A 525 9.32 -20.70 25.83
CA ILE A 525 9.78 -19.33 26.08
C ILE A 525 9.02 -18.72 27.26
N MET A 526 7.69 -18.89 27.28
CA MET A 526 6.81 -18.40 28.36
C MET A 526 7.15 -19.00 29.73
N GLU A 527 7.53 -20.28 29.79
CA GLU A 527 7.96 -20.97 31.01
C GLU A 527 9.34 -20.52 31.51
N GLN A 528 10.21 -20.05 30.60
CA GLN A 528 11.62 -19.76 30.88
C GLN A 528 12.05 -18.34 30.47
N LYS A 529 11.15 -17.35 30.65
CA LYS A 529 11.31 -15.96 30.17
C LYS A 529 12.69 -15.36 30.44
N GLU A 530 13.12 -15.28 31.69
CA GLU A 530 14.39 -14.63 32.05
C GLU A 530 15.61 -15.39 31.51
N LEU A 531 15.55 -16.73 31.43
CA LEU A 531 16.62 -17.52 30.81
C LEU A 531 16.69 -17.24 29.31
N PHE A 532 15.56 -17.21 28.61
CA PHE A 532 15.50 -16.86 27.19
C PHE A 532 16.01 -15.44 26.95
N ILE A 533 15.58 -14.45 27.74
CA ILE A 533 16.05 -13.06 27.66
C ILE A 533 17.57 -12.99 27.82
N SER A 534 18.13 -13.63 28.85
CA SER A 534 19.59 -13.66 29.05
C SER A 534 20.33 -14.35 27.91
N THR A 535 19.72 -15.39 27.32
CA THR A 535 20.27 -16.12 26.17
C THR A 535 20.30 -15.24 24.92
N VAL A 536 19.21 -14.51 24.64
CA VAL A 536 19.13 -13.53 23.55
C VAL A 536 20.17 -12.42 23.76
N TYR A 537 20.26 -11.85 24.96
CA TYR A 537 21.28 -10.83 25.26
C TYR A 537 22.70 -11.35 24.97
N ASN A 538 23.05 -12.54 25.47
CA ASN A 538 24.39 -13.10 25.35
C ASN A 538 24.80 -13.40 23.90
N TYR A 539 23.87 -13.82 23.04
CA TYR A 539 24.19 -14.12 21.65
C TYR A 539 24.15 -12.90 20.74
N PHE A 540 23.23 -11.96 20.97
CA PHE A 540 22.90 -10.92 19.99
C PHE A 540 23.46 -9.53 20.32
N HIS A 541 23.84 -9.25 21.57
CA HIS A 541 24.37 -7.93 21.95
C HIS A 541 25.60 -7.55 21.12
N GLY A 542 25.57 -6.36 20.52
CA GLY A 542 26.62 -5.82 19.66
C GLY A 542 26.60 -6.32 18.21
N CYS A 543 25.71 -7.24 17.85
CA CYS A 543 25.53 -7.65 16.46
C CYS A 543 24.97 -6.49 15.64
N ALA A 544 25.49 -6.32 14.43
CA ALA A 544 25.05 -5.28 13.52
C ALA A 544 23.88 -5.79 12.65
N VAL A 545 22.79 -5.02 12.59
CA VAL A 545 21.56 -5.38 11.87
C VAL A 545 21.04 -4.23 11.01
N ARG A 546 20.39 -4.59 9.91
CA ARG A 546 19.76 -3.65 8.98
C ARG A 546 18.47 -3.12 9.58
N THR A 547 18.30 -1.81 9.48
CA THR A 547 17.05 -1.13 9.80
C THR A 547 16.33 -0.77 8.50
N ILE A 548 15.20 -1.41 8.26
CA ILE A 548 14.32 -1.10 7.13
C ILE A 548 13.51 0.16 7.47
N ALA A 549 13.90 1.29 6.90
CA ALA A 549 13.21 2.58 7.10
C ALA A 549 11.93 2.71 6.26
N ARG A 550 11.92 2.07 5.09
CA ARG A 550 10.85 2.08 4.09
C ARG A 550 10.92 0.79 3.25
N PRO A 551 9.79 0.28 2.73
CA PRO A 551 9.79 -0.85 1.81
C PRO A 551 10.67 -0.59 0.58
N THR A 552 11.56 -1.53 0.28
CA THR A 552 12.56 -1.46 -0.80
C THR A 552 11.95 -1.13 -2.16
N ILE A 553 10.73 -1.61 -2.43
CA ILE A 553 10.03 -1.39 -3.70
C ILE A 553 9.78 0.09 -4.02
N THR A 554 9.64 0.94 -2.99
CA THR A 554 9.51 2.39 -3.19
C THR A 554 10.78 2.96 -3.82
N TYR A 555 11.95 2.52 -3.33
CA TYR A 555 13.24 2.95 -3.87
C TYR A 555 13.46 2.43 -5.28
N PHE A 556 13.18 1.14 -5.54
CA PHE A 556 13.30 0.57 -6.88
C PHE A 556 12.45 1.30 -7.93
N THR A 557 11.21 1.65 -7.57
CA THR A 557 10.31 2.38 -8.47
C THR A 557 10.92 3.73 -8.87
N LEU A 558 11.53 4.45 -7.93
CA LEU A 558 12.17 5.73 -8.20
C LEU A 558 13.49 5.58 -8.97
N ILE A 559 14.33 4.58 -8.65
CA ILE A 559 15.56 4.28 -9.41
C ILE A 559 15.20 3.97 -10.87
N GLU A 560 14.18 3.15 -11.09
CA GLU A 560 13.72 2.76 -12.43
C GLU A 560 13.06 3.92 -13.18
N ALA A 561 12.35 4.82 -12.49
CA ALA A 561 11.86 6.07 -13.08
C ALA A 561 13.02 7.00 -13.46
N SER A 562 14.10 7.02 -12.67
CA SER A 562 15.27 7.88 -12.89
C SER A 562 16.08 7.51 -14.14
N SER A 563 15.90 6.31 -14.70
CA SER A 563 16.51 5.87 -15.97
C SER A 563 15.78 6.41 -17.22
N HIS A 564 14.71 7.19 -17.06
CA HIS A 564 14.01 7.83 -18.18
C HIS A 564 14.88 8.94 -18.82
N PRO A 565 14.91 9.07 -20.17
CA PRO A 565 15.79 10.02 -20.87
C PRO A 565 15.69 11.48 -20.39
N LYS A 566 14.51 11.89 -19.92
CA LYS A 566 14.27 13.21 -19.30
C LYS A 566 15.24 13.50 -18.14
N TYR A 567 15.38 12.56 -17.21
CA TYR A 567 16.20 12.73 -15.99
C TYR A 567 17.68 12.46 -16.25
N LEU A 568 18.01 11.84 -17.39
CA LEU A 568 19.38 11.53 -17.77
C LEU A 568 20.12 12.68 -18.47
N ARG A 569 19.42 13.78 -18.78
CA ARG A 569 20.00 14.98 -19.40
C ARG A 569 20.53 15.99 -18.39
N ASN A 570 19.94 16.08 -17.20
CA ASN A 570 20.25 17.10 -16.21
C ASN A 570 20.08 16.56 -14.77
N GLY A 571 21.12 16.68 -13.96
CA GLY A 571 21.19 16.19 -12.58
C GLY A 571 20.26 16.94 -11.64
N LEU A 572 19.87 18.18 -11.97
CA LEU A 572 18.79 18.88 -11.27
C LEU A 572 17.48 18.11 -11.43
N ASP A 573 17.08 17.75 -12.65
CA ASP A 573 15.82 17.02 -12.88
C ASP A 573 15.79 15.67 -12.13
N LYS A 574 16.93 14.97 -12.07
CA LYS A 574 17.04 13.73 -11.29
C LYS A 574 16.94 13.98 -9.78
N SER A 575 17.53 15.05 -9.27
CA SER A 575 17.40 15.45 -7.87
C SER A 575 15.94 15.74 -7.50
N LEU A 576 15.24 16.51 -8.35
CA LEU A 576 13.84 16.88 -8.14
C LEU A 576 12.88 15.68 -8.23
N LEU A 577 13.24 14.63 -8.98
CA LEU A 577 12.48 13.38 -8.98
C LEU A 577 12.48 12.73 -7.59
N PHE A 578 13.65 12.67 -6.94
CA PHE A 578 13.78 12.05 -5.63
C PHE A 578 13.25 12.92 -4.49
N ASP A 579 12.91 14.18 -4.74
CA ASP A 579 12.19 14.99 -3.76
C ASP A 579 10.79 14.43 -3.43
N MET A 580 10.27 13.48 -4.22
CA MET A 580 9.08 12.67 -3.86
C MET A 580 9.21 12.01 -2.48
N MET A 581 10.44 11.69 -2.04
CA MET A 581 10.69 11.08 -0.73
C MET A 581 10.31 12.01 0.42
N TRP A 582 10.32 13.32 0.22
CA TRP A 582 9.99 14.33 1.23
C TRP A 582 8.49 14.45 1.51
N ILE A 583 7.62 13.86 0.68
CA ILE A 583 6.17 13.89 0.89
C ILE A 583 5.78 13.29 2.24
N ILE A 584 6.53 12.29 2.73
CA ILE A 584 6.27 11.64 4.02
C ILE A 584 6.42 12.59 5.21
N VAL A 585 7.24 13.64 5.10
CA VAL A 585 7.49 14.62 6.16
C VAL A 585 6.22 15.39 6.54
N ARG A 586 5.25 15.47 5.60
CA ARG A 586 3.89 16.01 5.86
C ARG A 586 3.09 15.21 6.86
N GLN A 587 3.36 13.92 6.95
CA GLN A 587 2.67 13.01 7.86
C GLN A 587 3.47 12.81 9.15
N ASP A 588 4.81 12.76 9.04
CA ASP A 588 5.72 12.55 10.17
C ASP A 588 7.00 13.37 9.96
N ARG A 589 7.10 14.50 10.68
CA ARG A 589 8.25 15.42 10.56
C ARG A 589 9.57 14.77 10.91
N ASN A 590 9.60 13.81 11.84
CA ASN A 590 10.85 13.17 12.24
C ASN A 590 11.51 12.39 11.10
N ARG A 591 10.74 12.01 10.06
CA ARG A 591 11.27 11.35 8.86
C ARG A 591 12.30 12.20 8.12
N GLU A 592 12.28 13.53 8.26
CA GLU A 592 13.29 14.43 7.67
C GLU A 592 14.72 13.95 7.93
N LYS A 593 14.99 13.38 9.11
CA LYS A 593 16.32 12.91 9.53
C LYS A 593 16.88 11.81 8.62
N LEU A 594 16.03 11.00 7.99
CA LEU A 594 16.45 9.92 7.07
C LEU A 594 16.40 10.33 5.61
N VAL A 595 15.42 11.15 5.21
CA VAL A 595 15.11 11.40 3.79
C VAL A 595 16.31 11.94 3.02
N LYS A 596 17.15 12.79 3.62
CA LYS A 596 18.37 13.28 2.95
C LYS A 596 19.36 12.17 2.60
N TYR A 597 19.47 11.14 3.44
CA TYR A 597 20.32 9.97 3.20
C TYR A 597 19.67 9.05 2.16
N GLU A 598 18.34 8.85 2.25
CA GLU A 598 17.58 8.13 1.22
C GLU A 598 17.82 8.74 -0.18
N CYS A 599 17.67 10.07 -0.31
CA CYS A 599 17.92 10.78 -1.56
C CYS A 599 19.38 10.67 -2.01
N HIS A 600 20.35 10.68 -1.08
CA HIS A 600 21.76 10.54 -1.41
C HIS A 600 22.06 9.20 -2.10
N ASP A 601 21.59 8.09 -1.53
CA ASP A 601 21.83 6.75 -2.09
C ASP A 601 21.10 6.57 -3.43
N LEU A 602 19.85 7.05 -3.53
CA LEU A 602 19.07 7.02 -4.77
C LEU A 602 19.74 7.78 -5.92
N LEU A 603 20.35 8.94 -5.63
CA LEU A 603 21.12 9.70 -6.62
C LEU A 603 22.26 8.88 -7.22
N HIS A 604 22.91 8.05 -6.40
CA HIS A 604 23.99 7.16 -6.79
C HIS A 604 23.53 5.80 -7.33
N GLY A 605 22.22 5.57 -7.40
CA GLY A 605 21.62 4.37 -7.98
C GLY A 605 21.58 3.15 -7.05
N ASP A 606 21.75 3.36 -5.73
CA ASP A 606 21.69 2.33 -4.71
C ASP A 606 20.38 2.41 -3.91
N VAL A 607 19.97 1.27 -3.37
CA VAL A 607 18.85 1.22 -2.40
C VAL A 607 19.37 1.70 -1.04
N PRO A 608 18.70 2.69 -0.40
CA PRO A 608 19.11 3.18 0.90
C PRO A 608 19.25 2.09 1.96
N MET A 609 20.34 2.13 2.71
CA MET A 609 20.63 1.16 3.75
C MET A 609 21.02 1.84 5.06
N PHE A 610 20.34 1.45 6.13
CA PHE A 610 20.62 1.91 7.48
C PHE A 610 20.93 0.71 8.37
N GLN A 611 21.80 0.95 9.35
CA GLN A 611 22.31 -0.08 10.24
C GLN A 611 22.24 0.39 11.69
N THR A 612 22.00 -0.54 12.60
CA THR A 612 22.08 -0.32 14.04
C THR A 612 22.84 -1.48 14.69
N PHE A 613 23.35 -1.27 15.90
CA PHE A 613 23.98 -2.31 16.70
C PHE A 613 23.03 -2.71 17.83
N ILE A 614 22.79 -4.00 17.96
CA ILE A 614 21.84 -4.53 18.93
C ILE A 614 22.31 -4.19 20.36
N GLY A 615 21.42 -3.53 21.12
CA GLY A 615 21.73 -2.98 22.45
C GLY A 615 22.07 -1.49 22.45
N GLU A 616 22.04 -0.83 21.29
CA GLU A 616 22.21 0.62 21.16
C GLU A 616 20.93 1.32 20.67
N GLU A 617 20.87 2.64 20.89
CA GLU A 617 19.76 3.52 20.47
C GLU A 617 20.13 4.38 19.24
N MET A 618 21.27 4.10 18.62
CA MET A 618 21.81 4.84 17.49
C MET A 618 21.45 4.17 16.16
N LEU A 619 21.13 4.98 15.16
CA LEU A 619 21.04 4.56 13.77
C LEU A 619 22.23 5.13 12.99
N PHE A 620 22.78 4.34 12.08
CA PHE A 620 23.88 4.73 11.22
C PHE A 620 23.46 4.66 9.75
N HIS A 621 23.84 5.67 8.98
CA HIS A 621 23.80 5.58 7.54
C HIS A 621 24.95 4.68 7.06
N HIS A 622 24.64 3.61 6.33
CA HIS A 622 25.59 2.52 6.07
C HIS A 622 26.77 2.93 5.18
N HIS A 623 26.60 3.93 4.31
CA HIS A 623 27.65 4.36 3.37
C HIS A 623 28.79 5.13 4.05
N ASP A 624 28.46 6.09 4.92
CA ASP A 624 29.44 7.00 5.54
C ASP A 624 29.57 6.84 7.06
N ASN A 625 28.87 5.85 7.65
CA ASN A 625 28.82 5.55 9.07
C ASN A 625 28.46 6.77 9.94
N LYS A 626 27.71 7.73 9.39
CA LYS A 626 27.22 8.86 10.18
C LYS A 626 26.08 8.44 11.08
N VAL A 627 26.16 8.88 12.34
CA VAL A 627 25.10 8.73 13.33
C VAL A 627 23.90 9.59 12.95
N ILE A 628 22.70 9.05 13.14
CA ILE A 628 21.42 9.73 12.97
C ILE A 628 20.70 9.67 14.33
N ASP A 629 20.73 10.79 15.06
CA ASP A 629 20.24 10.87 16.43
C ASP A 629 18.70 10.96 16.55
N GLY A 630 18.17 10.42 17.64
CA GLY A 630 16.74 10.51 18.00
C GLY A 630 15.83 9.82 16.97
N VAL A 631 16.26 8.64 16.50
CA VAL A 631 15.50 7.75 15.63
C VAL A 631 14.76 6.68 16.43
N PHE A 632 15.40 6.13 17.46
CA PHE A 632 14.83 5.13 18.36
C PHE A 632 14.52 5.74 19.72
N SER A 633 13.43 5.30 20.35
CA SER A 633 13.05 5.70 21.71
C SER A 633 13.70 4.81 22.79
N SER A 634 14.07 3.57 22.45
CA SER A 634 14.74 2.61 23.32
C SER A 634 15.45 1.56 22.47
N ASP A 635 16.46 0.88 23.02
CA ASP A 635 17.16 -0.20 22.35
C ASP A 635 16.26 -1.44 22.15
N ILE A 636 16.61 -2.26 21.16
CA ILE A 636 15.78 -3.42 20.80
C ILE A 636 15.89 -4.59 21.78
N LEU A 637 16.97 -4.72 22.55
CA LEU A 637 17.07 -5.78 23.56
C LEU A 637 16.12 -5.50 24.72
N THR A 638 15.99 -4.25 25.15
CA THR A 638 15.01 -3.83 26.14
C THR A 638 13.59 -4.10 25.65
N GLN A 639 13.22 -3.64 24.45
CA GLN A 639 11.90 -3.90 23.86
C GLN A 639 11.61 -5.41 23.70
N THR A 640 12.61 -6.20 23.31
CA THR A 640 12.48 -7.67 23.20
C THR A 640 12.28 -8.32 24.56
N ALA A 641 13.01 -7.88 25.59
CA ALA A 641 12.86 -8.38 26.94
C ALA A 641 11.46 -8.07 27.50
N ASP A 642 10.94 -6.87 27.25
CA ASP A 642 9.60 -6.47 27.70
C ASP A 642 8.50 -7.26 26.99
N LYS A 643 8.65 -7.49 25.67
CA LYS A 643 7.77 -8.40 24.92
C LYS A 643 7.77 -9.81 25.53
N VAL A 644 8.94 -10.40 25.74
CA VAL A 644 9.05 -11.77 26.29
C VAL A 644 8.46 -11.84 27.70
N ARG A 645 8.63 -10.79 28.52
CA ARG A 645 7.98 -10.71 29.84
C ARG A 645 6.46 -10.64 29.74
N ALA A 646 5.93 -9.94 28.73
CA ALA A 646 4.49 -9.82 28.48
C ALA A 646 3.86 -11.10 27.89
N MET A 647 4.63 -11.97 27.21
CA MET A 647 4.13 -13.23 26.62
C MET A 647 3.32 -14.05 27.63
N ASN A 648 2.11 -14.46 27.26
CA ASN A 648 1.19 -15.19 28.12
C ASN A 648 0.21 -16.02 27.25
N GLN A 649 -0.72 -16.74 27.88
CA GLN A 649 -1.66 -17.59 27.15
C GLN A 649 -2.56 -16.80 26.19
N GLU A 650 -3.05 -15.62 26.60
CA GLU A 650 -3.91 -14.77 25.76
C GLU A 650 -3.14 -14.26 24.53
N ASP A 651 -1.90 -13.82 24.73
CA ASP A 651 -1.02 -13.44 23.61
C ASP A 651 -0.75 -14.63 22.68
N MET A 652 -0.45 -15.82 23.21
CA MET A 652 -0.24 -17.02 22.39
C MET A 652 -1.43 -17.34 21.48
N GLU A 653 -2.65 -17.31 22.04
CA GLU A 653 -3.88 -17.57 21.28
C GLU A 653 -4.12 -16.45 20.25
N MET A 654 -3.89 -15.18 20.59
CA MET A 654 -4.03 -14.05 19.67
C MET A 654 -3.05 -14.15 18.48
N GLN A 655 -1.78 -14.46 18.75
CA GLN A 655 -0.78 -14.64 17.70
C GLN A 655 -1.11 -15.83 16.79
N TRP A 656 -1.63 -16.92 17.37
CA TRP A 656 -2.12 -18.05 16.59
C TRP A 656 -3.34 -17.68 15.76
N GLU A 657 -4.28 -16.90 16.31
CA GLU A 657 -5.47 -16.42 15.62
C GLU A 657 -5.08 -15.62 14.37
N PHE A 658 -4.13 -14.70 14.44
CA PHE A 658 -3.61 -14.00 13.26
C PHE A 658 -3.00 -14.97 12.23
N THR A 659 -2.22 -15.93 12.70
CA THR A 659 -1.59 -16.95 11.84
C THR A 659 -2.62 -17.78 11.09
N GLU A 660 -3.57 -18.35 11.80
CA GLU A 660 -4.60 -19.22 11.24
C GLU A 660 -5.50 -18.46 10.28
N ARG A 661 -5.92 -17.25 10.67
CA ARG A 661 -6.85 -16.46 9.87
C ARG A 661 -6.23 -15.92 8.59
N THR A 662 -4.98 -15.45 8.60
CA THR A 662 -4.30 -15.00 7.37
C THR A 662 -4.15 -16.14 6.35
N LEU A 663 -3.74 -17.32 6.81
CA LEU A 663 -3.62 -18.51 5.96
C LEU A 663 -4.99 -18.94 5.40
N GLN A 664 -6.02 -19.00 6.24
CA GLN A 664 -7.38 -19.35 5.80
C GLN A 664 -7.92 -18.35 4.76
N THR A 665 -7.78 -17.04 5.01
CA THR A 665 -8.24 -15.99 4.08
C THR A 665 -7.60 -16.16 2.72
N LYS A 666 -6.28 -16.39 2.66
CA LYS A 666 -5.56 -16.61 1.39
C LYS A 666 -6.10 -17.82 0.61
N TYR A 667 -6.15 -18.99 1.23
CA TYR A 667 -6.50 -20.22 0.50
C TYR A 667 -8.00 -20.35 0.24
N VAL A 668 -8.85 -19.70 1.04
CA VAL A 668 -10.28 -19.57 0.74
C VAL A 668 -10.49 -18.61 -0.42
N LEU A 669 -9.76 -17.49 -0.53
CA LEU A 669 -9.81 -16.62 -1.71
C LEU A 669 -9.49 -17.40 -2.99
N GLU A 670 -8.39 -18.17 -3.01
CA GLU A 670 -8.01 -19.01 -4.16
C GLU A 670 -9.14 -19.97 -4.58
N ARG A 671 -9.91 -20.49 -3.61
CA ARG A 671 -11.06 -21.38 -3.88
C ARG A 671 -12.36 -20.64 -4.20
N SER A 672 -12.58 -19.45 -3.64
CA SER A 672 -13.83 -18.70 -3.74
C SER A 672 -14.07 -18.12 -5.14
N PHE A 673 -13.01 -17.72 -5.84
CA PHE A 673 -13.09 -17.37 -7.26
C PHE A 673 -13.60 -18.54 -8.14
N ALA A 674 -13.48 -19.79 -7.67
CA ALA A 674 -14.04 -20.97 -8.33
C ALA A 674 -15.41 -21.42 -7.75
N MET A 675 -15.70 -21.15 -6.46
CA MET A 675 -16.88 -21.68 -5.76
C MET A 675 -18.16 -20.84 -5.87
N GLU A 676 -18.09 -19.54 -6.18
CA GLU A 676 -19.32 -18.73 -6.38
C GLU A 676 -20.16 -19.20 -7.58
N LYS A 677 -19.62 -20.08 -8.44
CA LYS A 677 -20.37 -20.72 -9.54
C LYS A 677 -21.10 -22.02 -9.15
N SER A 678 -20.97 -22.53 -7.91
CA SER A 678 -21.35 -23.91 -7.58
C SER A 678 -22.35 -24.10 -6.44
N THR A 679 -22.74 -23.08 -5.69
CA THR A 679 -23.72 -23.25 -4.59
C THR A 679 -25.13 -23.05 -5.11
N ALA A 680 -25.95 -24.10 -5.04
CA ALA A 680 -27.36 -24.01 -5.39
C ALA A 680 -28.12 -23.15 -4.38
N SER A 681 -28.98 -22.25 -4.87
CA SER A 681 -29.85 -21.41 -4.04
C SER A 681 -30.80 -22.25 -3.17
N VAL A 682 -31.12 -21.73 -1.98
CA VAL A 682 -32.10 -22.31 -1.06
C VAL A 682 -33.48 -22.16 -1.68
N ARG A 683 -34.02 -23.27 -2.20
CA ARG A 683 -35.34 -23.29 -2.83
C ARG A 683 -36.46 -23.25 -1.78
N PRO A 684 -37.61 -22.59 -2.04
CA PRO A 684 -38.73 -22.50 -1.11
C PRO A 684 -39.24 -23.86 -0.58
N GLU A 685 -39.11 -24.94 -1.35
CA GLU A 685 -39.50 -26.28 -0.92
C GLU A 685 -38.69 -26.78 0.27
N LYS A 686 -37.40 -26.41 0.37
CA LYS A 686 -36.53 -26.77 1.51
C LYS A 686 -36.96 -26.10 2.82
N LEU A 687 -37.57 -24.92 2.75
CA LEU A 687 -38.10 -24.20 3.91
C LEU A 687 -39.22 -25.01 4.59
N ASN A 688 -39.99 -25.77 3.80
CA ASN A 688 -41.05 -26.63 4.34
C ASN A 688 -40.54 -27.89 5.04
N GLU A 689 -39.33 -28.35 4.74
CA GLU A 689 -38.70 -29.53 5.36
C GLU A 689 -38.06 -29.21 6.73
N HIS A 690 -37.66 -27.96 6.95
CA HIS A 690 -36.95 -27.49 8.15
C HIS A 690 -37.79 -26.50 8.98
N ARG A 691 -39.02 -26.88 9.35
CA ARG A 691 -39.89 -26.08 10.23
C ARG A 691 -39.45 -26.22 11.71
N ILE A 692 -38.36 -25.57 12.09
CA ILE A 692 -38.08 -25.27 13.50
C ILE A 692 -38.50 -23.81 13.70
N PRO A 693 -39.79 -23.54 14.03
CA PRO A 693 -40.25 -22.17 14.18
C PRO A 693 -39.50 -21.50 15.34
N MET A 694 -38.86 -20.36 15.05
CA MET A 694 -38.23 -19.55 16.08
C MET A 694 -39.25 -18.54 16.63
N THR A 695 -39.07 -18.16 17.89
CA THR A 695 -39.78 -17.04 18.51
C THR A 695 -39.06 -15.73 18.19
N LYS A 696 -39.78 -14.60 18.19
CA LYS A 696 -39.15 -13.28 17.98
C LYS A 696 -38.07 -13.00 19.03
N GLU A 697 -38.29 -13.46 20.25
CA GLU A 697 -37.36 -13.36 21.37
C GLU A 697 -36.03 -14.10 21.11
N GLU A 698 -36.02 -15.17 20.31
CA GLU A 698 -34.79 -15.85 19.92
C GLU A 698 -33.90 -15.01 19.00
N TYR A 699 -34.47 -14.18 18.12
CA TYR A 699 -33.68 -13.23 17.32
C TYR A 699 -33.05 -12.17 18.21
N LEU A 700 -33.79 -11.64 19.18
CA LEU A 700 -33.26 -10.66 20.15
C LEU A 700 -32.13 -11.27 20.99
N HIS A 701 -32.30 -12.48 21.52
CA HIS A 701 -31.26 -13.16 22.29
C HIS A 701 -29.98 -13.37 21.47
N GLU A 702 -30.11 -13.73 20.20
CA GLU A 702 -28.96 -13.91 19.33
C GLU A 702 -28.28 -12.57 18.98
N ALA A 703 -29.04 -11.50 18.77
CA ALA A 703 -28.51 -10.14 18.64
C ALA A 703 -27.74 -9.72 19.91
N VAL A 704 -28.26 -10.01 21.10
CA VAL A 704 -27.56 -9.77 22.38
C VAL A 704 -26.26 -10.58 22.46
N ARG A 705 -26.27 -11.87 22.08
CA ARG A 705 -25.07 -12.72 22.06
C ARG A 705 -23.99 -12.15 21.14
N ILE A 706 -24.38 -11.67 19.97
CA ILE A 706 -23.49 -10.99 19.02
C ILE A 706 -22.92 -9.70 19.64
N GLY A 707 -23.78 -8.89 20.28
CA GLY A 707 -23.37 -7.65 20.96
C GLY A 707 -22.36 -7.91 22.09
N GLU A 708 -22.57 -8.92 22.93
CA GLU A 708 -21.59 -9.26 23.96
C GLU A 708 -20.26 -9.74 23.35
N TYR A 709 -20.31 -10.58 22.31
CA TYR A 709 -19.08 -11.04 21.64
C TYR A 709 -18.27 -9.87 21.06
N ILE A 710 -18.91 -8.94 20.35
CA ILE A 710 -18.23 -7.77 19.78
C ILE A 710 -17.60 -6.92 20.91
N LYS A 711 -18.29 -6.77 22.05
CA LYS A 711 -17.78 -6.04 23.21
C LYS A 711 -16.58 -6.75 23.84
N ASP A 712 -16.60 -8.07 23.94
CA ASP A 712 -15.53 -8.85 24.59
C ASP A 712 -14.20 -8.78 23.82
N ILE A 713 -14.25 -8.63 22.49
CA ILE A 713 -13.06 -8.47 21.63
C ILE A 713 -12.66 -6.99 21.43
N ALA A 714 -13.27 -6.06 22.16
CA ALA A 714 -13.00 -4.63 22.02
C ALA A 714 -11.69 -4.23 22.72
N ILE A 715 -10.90 -3.40 22.04
CA ILE A 715 -9.68 -2.81 22.58
C ILE A 715 -10.03 -1.43 23.13
N MET A 716 -9.87 -1.28 24.44
CA MET A 716 -10.14 -0.02 25.15
C MET A 716 -8.88 0.84 25.26
N GLY A 717 -9.04 2.16 25.07
CA GLY A 717 -8.02 3.15 25.43
C GLY A 717 -7.76 3.15 26.93
N ASP A 718 -6.56 3.56 27.35
CA ASP A 718 -6.16 3.52 28.77
C ASP A 718 -6.97 4.49 29.64
N ASP A 719 -7.46 5.57 29.04
CA ASP A 719 -8.34 6.54 29.67
C ASP A 719 -9.81 6.06 29.74
N GLY A 720 -10.12 4.92 29.12
CA GLY A 720 -11.47 4.36 29.02
C GLY A 720 -12.43 5.22 28.21
N ARG A 721 -11.96 6.14 27.35
CA ARG A 721 -12.80 7.06 26.57
C ARG A 721 -12.92 6.70 25.10
N SER A 722 -12.09 5.80 24.60
CA SER A 722 -12.11 5.35 23.21
C SER A 722 -12.15 3.83 23.13
N VAL A 723 -12.68 3.33 22.02
CA VAL A 723 -12.75 1.90 21.69
C VAL A 723 -12.37 1.66 20.24
N SER A 724 -11.76 0.52 19.96
CA SER A 724 -11.37 0.07 18.62
C SER A 724 -11.38 -1.45 18.58
N TRP A 725 -11.37 -2.01 17.37
CA TRP A 725 -11.26 -3.44 17.11
C TRP A 725 -10.20 -3.70 16.05
N ILE A 726 -9.57 -4.88 16.13
CA ILE A 726 -8.83 -5.44 15.02
C ILE A 726 -9.83 -6.10 14.08
N SER A 727 -9.89 -5.64 12.84
CA SER A 727 -10.75 -6.18 11.80
C SER A 727 -9.96 -6.46 10.53
N MET A 728 -10.58 -7.15 9.59
CA MET A 728 -10.10 -7.19 8.21
C MET A 728 -10.86 -6.16 7.38
N GLY A 729 -10.14 -5.45 6.51
CA GLY A 729 -10.76 -4.64 5.46
C GLY A 729 -9.87 -4.57 4.24
N MET A 730 -10.35 -3.90 3.19
CA MET A 730 -9.61 -3.76 1.94
C MET A 730 -8.65 -2.57 2.01
N ASP A 731 -7.49 -2.70 1.39
CA ASP A 731 -6.58 -1.58 1.13
C ASP A 731 -6.92 -0.87 -0.20
N ALA A 732 -6.06 0.05 -0.64
CA ALA A 732 -6.29 0.85 -1.85
C ALA A 732 -6.31 0.03 -3.16
N ASP A 733 -5.77 -1.19 -3.16
CA ASP A 733 -5.79 -2.12 -4.30
C ASP A 733 -6.78 -3.29 -4.09
N GLU A 734 -7.78 -3.07 -3.23
CA GLU A 734 -8.87 -4.01 -2.91
C GLU A 734 -8.39 -5.32 -2.23
N LYS A 735 -7.19 -5.33 -1.64
CA LYS A 735 -6.63 -6.50 -0.96
C LYS A 735 -6.99 -6.52 0.53
N LEU A 736 -7.30 -7.72 1.06
CA LEU A 736 -7.70 -7.89 2.46
C LEU A 736 -6.50 -7.82 3.43
N ILE A 737 -6.53 -6.86 4.36
CA ILE A 737 -5.50 -6.72 5.40
C ILE A 737 -6.13 -6.58 6.78
N TYR A 738 -5.36 -6.97 7.81
CA TYR A 738 -5.67 -6.61 9.18
C TYR A 738 -5.41 -5.13 9.41
N LYS A 739 -6.39 -4.45 10.00
CA LYS A 739 -6.29 -3.04 10.41
C LYS A 739 -7.08 -2.77 11.67
N SER A 740 -6.79 -1.63 12.29
CA SER A 740 -7.69 -1.04 13.26
C SER A 740 -9.04 -0.74 12.63
N SER A 741 -10.06 -0.57 13.46
CA SER A 741 -11.37 -0.12 12.98
C SER A 741 -11.24 1.16 12.19
N GLU A 742 -12.04 1.28 11.14
CA GLU A 742 -12.14 2.47 10.30
C GLU A 742 -13.17 3.43 10.86
N LEU A 743 -13.21 4.64 10.30
CA LEU A 743 -14.40 5.49 10.39
C LEU A 743 -15.39 5.06 9.29
N GLY A 744 -16.68 4.94 9.62
CA GLY A 744 -17.71 4.65 8.62
C GLY A 744 -18.79 3.69 9.10
N LEU A 745 -19.96 3.72 8.44
CA LEU A 745 -21.00 2.70 8.67
C LEU A 745 -20.62 1.34 8.09
N TYR A 746 -19.71 1.26 7.11
CA TYR A 746 -19.45 0.03 6.36
C TYR A 746 -18.83 -1.05 7.25
N ASN A 747 -17.57 -0.89 7.65
CA ASN A 747 -16.91 -1.78 8.62
C ASN A 747 -16.26 -1.01 9.78
N GLY A 748 -16.67 0.25 9.97
CA GLY A 748 -16.08 1.17 10.94
C GLY A 748 -16.83 1.26 12.27
N VAL A 749 -16.26 2.07 13.17
CA VAL A 749 -16.76 2.26 14.55
C VAL A 749 -18.18 2.82 14.59
N THR A 750 -18.58 3.65 13.61
CA THR A 750 -19.94 4.20 13.56
C THR A 750 -20.99 3.17 13.16
N GLY A 751 -20.64 2.17 12.34
CA GLY A 751 -21.54 1.06 12.02
C GLY A 751 -21.78 0.13 13.21
N ILE A 752 -20.73 -0.15 13.97
CA ILE A 752 -20.81 -0.90 15.22
C ILE A 752 -21.67 -0.12 16.24
N ALA A 753 -21.45 1.19 16.36
CA ALA A 753 -22.25 2.05 17.23
C ALA A 753 -23.73 2.08 16.82
N TYR A 754 -24.02 2.09 15.52
CA TYR A 754 -25.40 2.05 15.03
C TYR A 754 -26.13 0.77 15.48
N PHE A 755 -25.47 -0.38 15.43
CA PHE A 755 -26.01 -1.63 15.99
C PHE A 755 -26.23 -1.52 17.51
N TYR A 756 -25.23 -1.05 18.28
CA TYR A 756 -25.37 -0.90 19.73
C TYR A 756 -26.45 0.10 20.14
N LEU A 757 -26.67 1.15 19.35
CA LEU A 757 -27.72 2.14 19.61
C LEU A 757 -29.10 1.45 19.62
N TYR A 758 -29.39 0.67 18.59
CA TYR A 758 -30.68 -0.03 18.51
C TYR A 758 -30.75 -1.25 19.42
N LEU A 759 -29.63 -1.93 19.70
CA LEU A 759 -29.58 -2.96 20.73
C LEU A 759 -29.94 -2.37 22.11
N SER A 760 -29.46 -1.17 22.41
CA SER A 760 -29.80 -0.45 23.65
C SER A 760 -31.29 -0.10 23.74
N GLN A 761 -31.91 0.29 22.62
CA GLN A 761 -33.33 0.62 22.56
C GLN A 761 -34.20 -0.61 22.87
N GLU A 762 -33.89 -1.76 22.25
CA GLU A 762 -34.71 -2.96 22.39
C GLU A 762 -34.46 -3.73 23.70
N THR A 763 -33.27 -3.59 24.29
CA THR A 763 -32.94 -4.25 25.57
C THR A 763 -33.16 -3.37 26.80
N GLY A 764 -33.08 -2.04 26.64
CA GLY A 764 -33.06 -1.08 27.73
C GLY A 764 -31.77 -1.08 28.57
N ASP A 765 -30.72 -1.80 28.15
CA ASP A 765 -29.47 -1.90 28.90
C ASP A 765 -28.55 -0.69 28.62
N PRO A 766 -28.24 0.16 29.63
CA PRO A 766 -27.43 1.36 29.45
C PRO A 766 -25.99 1.07 29.02
N LYS A 767 -25.47 -0.16 29.21
CA LYS A 767 -24.10 -0.51 28.80
C LYS A 767 -23.89 -0.39 27.30
N TYR A 768 -24.93 -0.59 26.49
CA TYR A 768 -24.84 -0.48 25.05
C TYR A 768 -24.77 0.98 24.59
N VAL A 769 -25.50 1.89 25.25
CA VAL A 769 -25.36 3.34 24.99
C VAL A 769 -23.94 3.83 25.33
N GLN A 770 -23.35 3.32 26.42
CA GLN A 770 -21.95 3.64 26.75
C GLN A 770 -20.99 3.22 25.62
N MET A 771 -21.23 2.08 24.98
CA MET A 771 -20.44 1.65 23.83
C MET A 771 -20.62 2.57 22.62
N VAL A 772 -21.84 3.07 22.38
CA VAL A 772 -22.10 4.08 21.33
C VAL A 772 -21.27 5.35 21.58
N ASP A 773 -21.22 5.83 22.83
CA ASP A 773 -20.46 7.03 23.19
C ASP A 773 -18.95 6.85 22.98
N LEU A 774 -18.41 5.68 23.32
CA LEU A 774 -17.00 5.33 23.07
C LEU A 774 -16.69 5.32 21.57
N CYS A 775 -17.55 4.73 20.75
CA CYS A 775 -17.38 4.73 19.28
C CYS A 775 -17.45 6.15 18.69
N ILE A 776 -18.36 6.99 19.18
CA ILE A 776 -18.46 8.41 18.76
C ILE A 776 -17.17 9.16 19.10
N GLN A 777 -16.61 8.94 20.29
CA GLN A 777 -15.35 9.57 20.69
C GLN A 777 -14.18 9.12 19.79
N THR A 778 -14.10 7.82 19.46
CA THR A 778 -13.11 7.31 18.50
C THR A 778 -13.29 7.94 17.11
N ALA A 779 -14.54 8.08 16.62
CA ALA A 779 -14.80 8.72 15.33
C ALA A 779 -14.35 10.19 15.31
N TRP A 780 -14.58 10.95 16.39
CA TRP A 780 -14.08 12.32 16.52
C TRP A 780 -12.56 12.40 16.56
N GLU A 781 -11.89 11.44 17.21
CA GLU A 781 -10.43 11.34 17.18
C GLU A 781 -9.91 11.17 15.74
N MET A 782 -10.53 10.28 14.96
CA MET A 782 -10.19 10.03 13.56
C MET A 782 -10.38 11.28 12.69
N ILE A 783 -11.49 12.00 12.84
CA ILE A 783 -11.77 13.26 12.12
C ILE A 783 -10.68 14.30 12.44
N ARG A 784 -10.35 14.48 13.72
CA ARG A 784 -9.30 15.43 14.15
C ARG A 784 -7.92 15.06 13.61
N LYS A 785 -7.61 13.76 13.55
CA LYS A 785 -6.38 13.22 12.96
C LYS A 785 -6.43 13.11 11.42
N LYS A 786 -7.53 13.53 10.77
CA LYS A 786 -7.77 13.42 9.32
C LYS A 786 -7.64 12.00 8.75
N ILE A 787 -7.92 10.99 9.58
CA ILE A 787 -7.99 9.57 9.18
C ILE A 787 -9.28 9.36 8.38
N ASP A 788 -9.23 8.51 7.36
CA ASP A 788 -10.37 8.16 6.48
C ASP A 788 -11.14 9.37 5.92
N ARG A 789 -10.42 10.45 5.59
CA ARG A 789 -11.01 11.72 5.17
C ARG A 789 -11.72 11.62 3.82
N ASN A 790 -13.01 11.31 3.85
CA ASN A 790 -13.93 11.41 2.72
C ASN A 790 -15.36 11.77 3.22
N ILE A 791 -16.21 12.29 2.32
CA ILE A 791 -17.51 12.86 2.69
C ILE A 791 -18.55 11.79 3.04
N SER A 792 -18.32 10.53 2.64
CA SER A 792 -19.32 9.47 2.53
C SER A 792 -20.08 9.14 3.82
N LEU A 793 -21.28 8.57 3.65
CA LEU A 793 -22.08 7.96 4.69
C LEU A 793 -21.54 6.60 5.17
N PHE A 794 -20.96 5.78 4.29
CA PHE A 794 -20.54 4.42 4.66
C PHE A 794 -19.06 4.31 4.97
N THR A 795 -18.19 5.08 4.33
CA THR A 795 -16.73 4.99 4.53
C THR A 795 -16.11 6.28 5.07
N GLY A 796 -16.93 7.31 5.36
CA GLY A 796 -16.45 8.65 5.66
C GLY A 796 -17.25 9.40 6.72
N TYR A 797 -17.00 10.70 6.82
CA TYR A 797 -17.45 11.55 7.93
C TYR A 797 -18.98 11.72 8.00
N GLY A 798 -19.68 11.52 6.88
CA GLY A 798 -21.14 11.49 6.86
C GLY A 798 -21.74 10.38 7.73
N SER A 799 -20.99 9.31 7.99
CA SER A 799 -21.41 8.20 8.87
C SER A 799 -21.68 8.67 10.30
N LEU A 800 -20.85 9.60 10.80
CA LEU A 800 -20.98 10.13 12.15
C LEU A 800 -22.20 11.05 12.25
N LEU A 801 -22.48 11.84 11.21
CA LEU A 801 -23.68 12.68 11.18
C LEU A 801 -24.94 11.82 11.27
N TYR A 802 -25.01 10.77 10.46
CA TYR A 802 -26.11 9.82 10.48
C TYR A 802 -26.29 9.18 11.85
N LEU A 803 -25.21 8.65 12.45
CA LEU A 803 -25.26 8.08 13.79
C LEU A 803 -25.75 9.08 14.85
N LEU A 804 -25.25 10.33 14.82
CA LEU A 804 -25.64 11.36 15.77
C LEU A 804 -27.13 11.71 15.65
N VAL A 805 -27.65 11.83 14.42
CA VAL A 805 -29.08 12.10 14.16
C VAL A 805 -29.95 10.98 14.74
N HIS A 806 -29.56 9.72 14.51
CA HIS A 806 -30.27 8.57 15.08
C HIS A 806 -30.18 8.55 16.61
N LYS A 807 -28.99 8.75 17.18
CA LYS A 807 -28.78 8.76 18.63
C LYS A 807 -29.64 9.82 19.31
N ALA A 808 -29.64 11.05 18.80
CA ALA A 808 -30.42 12.14 19.40
C ALA A 808 -31.92 11.81 19.47
N LYS A 809 -32.46 11.11 18.46
CA LYS A 809 -33.87 10.68 18.46
C LYS A 809 -34.12 9.49 19.40
N VAL A 810 -33.30 8.43 19.32
CA VAL A 810 -33.45 7.25 20.18
C VAL A 810 -33.28 7.59 21.66
N CYS A 811 -32.34 8.47 22.00
CA CYS A 811 -32.08 8.92 23.36
C CYS A 811 -32.94 10.12 23.81
N SER A 812 -33.88 10.59 22.96
CA SER A 812 -34.77 11.73 23.24
C SER A 812 -34.03 13.02 23.66
N GLU A 813 -32.90 13.31 23.02
CA GLU A 813 -32.13 14.53 23.24
C GLU A 813 -32.87 15.76 22.65
N GLN A 814 -32.84 16.89 23.36
CA GLN A 814 -33.51 18.12 22.93
C GLN A 814 -32.59 18.99 22.06
N GLY A 815 -33.01 19.22 20.81
CA GLY A 815 -32.37 20.18 19.90
C GLY A 815 -31.20 19.63 19.10
N ILE A 816 -30.53 20.52 18.35
CA ILE A 816 -29.37 20.19 17.53
C ILE A 816 -28.12 20.22 18.41
N HIS A 817 -27.39 19.11 18.46
CA HIS A 817 -26.13 19.04 19.21
C HIS A 817 -25.03 19.85 18.48
N PRO A 818 -24.20 20.66 19.17
CA PRO A 818 -23.14 21.45 18.54
C PRO A 818 -22.20 20.64 17.64
N ALA A 819 -21.89 19.40 18.04
CA ALA A 819 -21.07 18.48 17.26
C ALA A 819 -21.67 18.13 15.89
N MET A 820 -23.00 18.15 15.72
CA MET A 820 -23.62 17.97 14.40
C MET A 820 -23.36 19.17 13.49
N MET A 821 -23.37 20.39 14.05
CA MET A 821 -23.11 21.62 13.30
C MET A 821 -21.64 21.71 12.87
N GLU A 822 -20.72 21.41 13.79
CA GLU A 822 -19.28 21.30 13.48
C GLU A 822 -19.03 20.29 12.35
N LEU A 823 -19.73 19.14 12.39
CA LEU A 823 -19.60 18.12 11.35
C LEU A 823 -20.18 18.58 10.00
N LEU A 824 -21.28 19.33 10.00
CA LEU A 824 -21.83 19.91 8.76
C LEU A 824 -20.84 20.86 8.10
N ASP A 825 -20.17 21.73 8.87
CA ASP A 825 -19.14 22.64 8.35
C ASP A 825 -18.01 21.86 7.67
N ILE A 826 -17.53 20.79 8.33
CA ILE A 826 -16.49 19.91 7.77
C ILE A 826 -16.96 19.23 6.48
N LEU A 827 -18.19 18.71 6.45
CA LEU A 827 -18.74 18.03 5.27
C LEU A 827 -18.93 18.99 4.10
N ASP A 828 -19.37 20.23 4.37
CA ASP A 828 -19.59 21.28 3.38
C ASP A 828 -18.31 21.65 2.61
N GLU A 829 -17.16 21.66 3.28
CA GLU A 829 -15.84 21.88 2.66
C GLU A 829 -15.39 20.74 1.73
N MET A 830 -15.98 19.55 1.86
CA MET A 830 -15.55 18.35 1.14
C MET A 830 -16.29 18.13 -0.18
N ILE A 831 -17.45 18.77 -0.38
CA ILE A 831 -18.38 18.51 -1.50
C ILE A 831 -17.71 18.76 -2.86
N ASP A 832 -17.02 19.89 -3.03
CA ASP A 832 -16.50 20.31 -4.34
C ASP A 832 -15.40 19.36 -4.87
N ASN A 833 -14.71 18.69 -3.95
CA ASN A 833 -13.63 17.75 -4.24
C ASN A 833 -14.10 16.30 -4.41
N ASP A 834 -15.39 16.01 -4.16
CA ASP A 834 -15.92 14.66 -4.33
C ASP A 834 -15.98 14.28 -5.82
N GLN A 835 -15.38 13.13 -6.13
CA GLN A 835 -15.36 12.49 -7.46
C GLN A 835 -16.00 11.09 -7.44
N GLN A 836 -16.34 10.56 -6.26
CA GLN A 836 -16.91 9.22 -6.12
C GLN A 836 -18.43 9.26 -6.26
N LEU A 837 -19.08 10.30 -5.71
CA LEU A 837 -20.51 10.65 -5.88
C LEU A 837 -21.54 9.66 -5.33
N ASP A 838 -21.23 8.37 -5.28
CA ASP A 838 -22.14 7.30 -4.85
C ASP A 838 -22.45 7.31 -3.34
N VAL A 839 -23.23 6.34 -2.87
CA VAL A 839 -23.61 6.27 -1.45
C VAL A 839 -22.53 5.67 -0.56
N ILE A 840 -21.63 4.83 -1.09
CA ILE A 840 -20.60 4.13 -0.31
C ILE A 840 -19.36 5.00 -0.07
N SER A 841 -19.00 5.84 -1.03
CA SER A 841 -17.74 6.59 -1.07
C SER A 841 -17.94 8.08 -1.37
N GLY A 842 -19.15 8.50 -1.76
CA GLY A 842 -19.45 9.86 -2.20
C GLY A 842 -20.56 10.58 -1.43
N CYS A 843 -20.95 11.73 -1.96
CA CYS A 843 -21.86 12.67 -1.29
C CYS A 843 -23.34 12.28 -1.33
N ALA A 844 -23.77 11.33 -2.18
CA ALA A 844 -25.17 10.90 -2.26
C ALA A 844 -25.67 10.31 -0.93
N GLY A 845 -24.84 9.52 -0.24
CA GLY A 845 -25.17 9.00 1.09
C GLY A 845 -25.32 10.12 2.12
N THR A 846 -24.38 11.07 2.13
CA THR A 846 -24.33 12.17 3.09
C THR A 846 -25.49 13.13 2.93
N LEU A 847 -25.92 13.38 1.69
CA LEU A 847 -27.14 14.12 1.37
C LEU A 847 -28.33 13.56 2.16
N MET A 848 -28.51 12.24 2.19
CA MET A 848 -29.63 11.60 2.88
C MET A 848 -29.60 11.85 4.40
N ALA A 849 -28.43 11.75 5.03
CA ALA A 849 -28.25 12.05 6.45
C ALA A 849 -28.56 13.54 6.76
N CYS A 850 -28.16 14.44 5.87
CA CYS A 850 -28.45 15.87 5.99
C CYS A 850 -29.96 16.16 5.86
N VAL A 851 -30.65 15.50 4.93
CA VAL A 851 -32.12 15.56 4.81
C VAL A 851 -32.79 15.04 6.07
N ASP A 852 -32.32 13.94 6.66
CA ASP A 852 -32.88 13.41 7.91
C ASP A 852 -32.68 14.35 9.10
N MET A 853 -31.52 15.02 9.17
CA MET A 853 -31.28 16.07 10.16
C MET A 853 -32.24 17.24 9.98
N TYR A 854 -32.48 17.69 8.74
CA TYR A 854 -33.47 18.73 8.46
C TYR A 854 -34.88 18.30 8.85
N ILE A 855 -35.31 17.09 8.48
CA ILE A 855 -36.64 16.57 8.84
C ILE A 855 -36.80 16.50 10.36
N SER A 856 -35.79 15.99 11.05
CA SER A 856 -35.79 15.72 12.49
C SER A 856 -35.72 16.97 13.35
N PHE A 857 -34.98 17.99 12.92
CA PHE A 857 -34.60 19.14 13.75
C PHE A 857 -34.85 20.51 13.09
N GLN A 858 -35.34 20.54 11.85
CA GLN A 858 -35.58 21.76 11.08
C GLN A 858 -34.30 22.60 10.89
N SER A 859 -33.15 21.94 10.74
CA SER A 859 -31.86 22.60 10.49
C SER A 859 -31.74 23.06 9.04
N GLN A 860 -31.84 24.38 8.80
CA GLN A 860 -31.70 24.92 7.45
C GLN A 860 -30.30 24.67 6.86
N GLN A 861 -29.25 24.78 7.67
CA GLN A 861 -27.88 24.50 7.21
C GLN A 861 -27.72 23.05 6.73
N ALA A 862 -28.37 22.09 7.38
CA ALA A 862 -28.35 20.71 6.92
C ALA A 862 -29.02 20.57 5.54
N LEU A 863 -30.14 21.27 5.32
CA LEU A 863 -30.79 21.31 4.01
C LEU A 863 -29.90 21.97 2.94
N ASP A 864 -29.19 23.05 3.29
CA ASP A 864 -28.28 23.73 2.37
C ASP A 864 -27.11 22.83 1.94
N VAL A 865 -26.52 22.08 2.88
CA VAL A 865 -25.49 21.06 2.59
C VAL A 865 -26.06 19.95 1.70
N ALA A 866 -27.29 19.47 1.98
CA ALA A 866 -27.95 18.48 1.14
C ALA A 866 -28.19 18.97 -0.29
N VAL A 867 -28.60 20.24 -0.45
CA VAL A 867 -28.77 20.90 -1.75
C VAL A 867 -27.44 20.99 -2.49
N ARG A 868 -26.35 21.39 -1.83
CA ARG A 868 -25.01 21.41 -2.46
C ARG A 868 -24.57 20.03 -2.94
N CYS A 869 -24.82 18.98 -2.16
CA CYS A 869 -24.58 17.60 -2.60
C CYS A 869 -25.45 17.26 -3.83
N GLY A 870 -26.74 17.59 -3.82
CA GLY A 870 -27.65 17.37 -4.94
C GLY A 870 -27.20 18.09 -6.21
N ASP A 871 -26.80 19.35 -6.10
CA ASP A 871 -26.31 20.15 -7.22
C ASP A 871 -24.99 19.61 -7.77
N ARG A 872 -24.11 19.09 -6.90
CA ARG A 872 -22.90 18.38 -7.32
C ARG A 872 -23.23 17.16 -8.17
N LEU A 873 -24.20 16.35 -7.76
CA LEU A 873 -24.67 15.18 -8.52
C LEU A 873 -25.27 15.57 -9.87
N LEU A 874 -26.09 16.63 -9.92
CA LEU A 874 -26.66 17.14 -11.17
C LEU A 874 -25.58 17.63 -12.14
N ASN A 875 -24.56 18.33 -11.64
CA ASN A 875 -23.49 18.89 -12.47
C ASN A 875 -22.57 17.83 -13.08
N LEU A 876 -22.42 16.67 -12.43
CA LEU A 876 -21.56 15.58 -12.89
C LEU A 876 -22.33 14.41 -13.55
N ALA A 877 -23.65 14.55 -13.68
CA ALA A 877 -24.48 13.64 -14.46
C ALA A 877 -24.03 13.61 -15.93
N GLN A 878 -23.89 12.41 -16.50
CA GLN A 878 -23.50 12.22 -17.90
C GLN A 878 -24.66 11.69 -18.73
N PRO A 879 -24.92 12.26 -19.92
CA PRO A 879 -25.95 11.73 -20.84
C PRO A 879 -25.51 10.39 -21.41
N MET A 880 -26.42 9.41 -21.39
CA MET A 880 -26.23 8.08 -21.96
C MET A 880 -27.13 7.92 -23.20
N ASP A 881 -26.93 6.82 -23.96
CA ASP A 881 -27.83 6.47 -25.07
C ASP A 881 -29.30 6.40 -24.61
N HIS A 882 -29.50 5.94 -23.37
CA HIS A 882 -30.78 5.94 -22.68
C HIS A 882 -30.62 6.59 -21.30
N GLY A 883 -31.23 7.76 -21.11
CA GLY A 883 -31.23 8.44 -19.81
C GLY A 883 -29.89 9.06 -19.42
N ILE A 884 -29.61 9.07 -18.11
CA ILE A 884 -28.43 9.69 -17.50
C ILE A 884 -27.76 8.71 -16.54
N ALA A 885 -26.45 8.79 -16.39
CA ALA A 885 -25.72 8.00 -15.41
C ALA A 885 -24.50 8.72 -14.83
N TRP A 886 -23.91 8.17 -13.78
CA TRP A 886 -22.72 8.69 -13.11
C TRP A 886 -21.56 7.70 -13.19
N VAL A 887 -20.37 8.22 -13.50
CA VAL A 887 -19.12 7.47 -13.37
C VAL A 887 -18.59 7.73 -11.96
N THR A 888 -18.64 6.70 -11.13
CA THR A 888 -18.36 6.76 -9.69
C THR A 888 -17.00 6.15 -9.33
N SER A 889 -16.36 5.46 -10.27
CA SER A 889 -15.03 4.87 -10.10
C SER A 889 -13.97 5.56 -10.96
N ALA A 890 -12.79 5.81 -10.38
CA ALA A 890 -11.64 6.30 -11.13
C ALA A 890 -11.04 5.23 -12.07
N ILE A 891 -11.26 3.94 -11.76
CA ILE A 891 -10.71 2.79 -12.48
C ILE A 891 -11.69 2.30 -13.53
N ASN A 892 -12.96 2.12 -13.15
CA ASN A 892 -14.01 1.72 -14.08
C ASN A 892 -14.73 2.96 -14.64
N LYS A 893 -14.53 3.23 -15.93
CA LYS A 893 -15.15 4.36 -16.63
C LYS A 893 -16.59 4.07 -17.08
N THR A 894 -17.11 2.87 -16.81
CA THR A 894 -18.48 2.48 -17.13
C THR A 894 -19.40 2.78 -15.95
N PRO A 895 -20.49 3.56 -16.14
CA PRO A 895 -21.48 3.77 -15.10
C PRO A 895 -22.14 2.46 -14.63
N LEU A 896 -22.47 2.36 -13.34
CA LEU A 896 -23.07 1.17 -12.72
C LEU A 896 -24.56 1.39 -12.38
N SER A 897 -25.33 0.31 -12.24
CA SER A 897 -26.75 0.36 -11.87
C SER A 897 -27.04 0.13 -10.38
N GLY A 898 -26.12 -0.50 -9.64
CA GLY A 898 -26.34 -0.93 -8.25
C GLY A 898 -26.57 0.21 -7.25
N ILE A 899 -27.09 -0.12 -6.06
CA ILE A 899 -27.36 0.89 -5.03
C ILE A 899 -26.08 1.45 -4.40
N ALA A 900 -25.03 0.65 -4.29
CA ALA A 900 -23.81 1.00 -3.56
C ALA A 900 -22.93 2.00 -4.33
N HIS A 901 -22.59 1.65 -5.57
CA HIS A 901 -21.66 2.42 -6.42
C HIS A 901 -22.30 2.90 -7.73
N GLY A 902 -23.62 2.79 -7.88
CA GLY A 902 -24.31 3.03 -9.15
C GLY A 902 -25.47 4.01 -9.04
N ASN A 903 -26.19 4.13 -10.16
CA ASN A 903 -27.30 5.06 -10.32
C ASN A 903 -28.39 4.88 -9.25
N ALA A 904 -28.70 3.67 -8.81
CA ALA A 904 -29.88 3.43 -7.96
C ALA A 904 -29.79 4.16 -6.61
N GLY A 905 -28.60 4.20 -6.00
CA GLY A 905 -28.37 4.94 -4.75
C GLY A 905 -28.43 6.45 -4.92
N ILE A 906 -27.91 6.95 -6.06
CA ILE A 906 -27.96 8.37 -6.41
C ILE A 906 -29.41 8.80 -6.67
N CYS A 907 -30.17 8.03 -7.45
CA CYS A 907 -31.59 8.26 -7.71
C CYS A 907 -32.42 8.29 -6.42
N LEU A 908 -32.18 7.36 -5.49
CA LEU A 908 -32.83 7.37 -4.17
C LEU A 908 -32.53 8.67 -3.40
N SER A 909 -31.29 9.11 -3.42
CA SER A 909 -30.85 10.35 -2.75
C SER A 909 -31.54 11.58 -3.35
N LEU A 910 -31.58 11.67 -4.69
CA LEU A 910 -32.27 12.75 -5.40
C LEU A 910 -33.78 12.77 -5.16
N ALA A 911 -34.43 11.60 -5.12
CA ALA A 911 -35.85 11.49 -4.81
C ALA A 911 -36.16 12.00 -3.38
N ARG A 912 -35.30 11.70 -2.40
CA ARG A 912 -35.42 12.23 -1.03
C ARG A 912 -35.22 13.75 -0.98
N LEU A 913 -34.23 14.27 -1.71
CA LEU A 913 -34.01 15.71 -1.78
C LEU A 913 -35.19 16.45 -2.45
N TYR A 914 -35.77 15.85 -3.50
CA TYR A 914 -37.00 16.38 -4.11
C TYR A 914 -38.14 16.45 -3.10
N SER A 915 -38.37 15.39 -2.33
CA SER A 915 -39.42 15.35 -1.29
C SER A 915 -39.24 16.47 -0.24
N ALA A 916 -37.99 16.79 0.12
CA ALA A 916 -37.67 17.85 1.07
C ALA A 916 -37.76 19.27 0.48
N THR A 917 -37.43 19.47 -0.80
CA THR A 917 -37.25 20.80 -1.41
C THR A 917 -38.35 21.20 -2.40
N GLY A 918 -39.04 20.24 -3.01
CA GLY A 918 -39.94 20.43 -4.14
C GLY A 918 -39.25 20.80 -5.46
N ASN A 919 -37.91 20.81 -5.53
CA ASN A 919 -37.18 21.18 -6.74
C ASN A 919 -37.24 20.07 -7.80
N LYS A 920 -38.00 20.33 -8.87
CA LYS A 920 -38.25 19.37 -9.95
C LYS A 920 -37.01 18.89 -10.68
N ALA A 921 -35.91 19.64 -10.68
CA ALA A 921 -34.68 19.20 -11.33
C ALA A 921 -34.18 17.87 -10.75
N TYR A 922 -34.25 17.68 -9.42
CA TYR A 922 -33.85 16.42 -8.77
C TYR A 922 -34.75 15.25 -9.18
N LEU A 923 -36.06 15.48 -9.29
CA LEU A 923 -37.02 14.49 -9.76
C LEU A 923 -36.74 14.10 -11.22
N GLU A 924 -36.58 15.08 -12.10
CA GLU A 924 -36.34 14.86 -13.53
C GLU A 924 -35.03 14.07 -13.74
N THR A 925 -33.95 14.44 -13.05
CA THR A 925 -32.68 13.71 -13.09
C THR A 925 -32.81 12.28 -12.53
N CYS A 926 -33.55 12.08 -11.43
CA CYS A 926 -33.85 10.75 -10.91
C CYS A 926 -34.57 9.89 -11.98
N MET A 927 -35.59 10.45 -12.65
CA MET A 927 -36.34 9.72 -13.68
C MET A 927 -35.49 9.37 -14.91
N GLU A 928 -34.58 10.25 -15.33
CA GLU A 928 -33.61 9.92 -16.40
C GLU A 928 -32.59 8.86 -15.95
N GLY A 929 -32.20 8.86 -14.67
CA GLY A 929 -31.35 7.81 -14.09
C GLY A 929 -32.01 6.43 -14.11
N LEU A 930 -33.31 6.37 -13.81
CA LEU A 930 -34.09 5.13 -13.88
C LEU A 930 -34.21 4.59 -15.32
N LYS A 931 -34.29 5.46 -16.34
CA LYS A 931 -34.29 5.03 -17.75
C LYS A 931 -32.99 4.35 -18.15
N TYR A 932 -31.86 4.83 -17.64
CA TYR A 932 -30.57 4.18 -17.85
C TYR A 932 -30.57 2.78 -17.22
N GLU A 933 -31.04 2.65 -15.98
CA GLU A 933 -31.12 1.36 -15.31
C GLU A 933 -32.05 0.38 -16.03
N GLU A 934 -33.21 0.82 -16.54
CA GLU A 934 -34.11 -0.04 -17.34
C GLU A 934 -33.41 -0.55 -18.61
N SER A 935 -32.52 0.24 -19.23
CA SER A 935 -31.76 -0.21 -20.40
C SER A 935 -30.78 -1.35 -20.08
N LEU A 936 -30.45 -1.56 -18.81
CA LEU A 936 -29.58 -2.63 -18.32
C LEU A 936 -30.35 -3.87 -17.87
N TYR A 937 -31.68 -3.81 -17.82
CA TYR A 937 -32.51 -4.95 -17.46
C TYR A 937 -32.51 -6.00 -18.59
N SER A 938 -32.29 -7.26 -18.23
CA SER A 938 -32.38 -8.41 -19.13
C SER A 938 -33.65 -9.22 -18.83
N PRO A 939 -34.66 -9.22 -19.73
CA PRO A 939 -35.86 -10.03 -19.56
C PRO A 939 -35.58 -11.54 -19.53
N GLU A 940 -34.53 -12.00 -20.20
CA GLU A 940 -34.18 -13.42 -20.28
C GLU A 940 -33.63 -13.96 -18.94
N VAL A 941 -32.90 -13.10 -18.21
CA VAL A 941 -32.29 -13.46 -16.92
C VAL A 941 -33.12 -12.97 -15.73
N ASN A 942 -34.11 -12.10 -15.99
CA ASN A 942 -34.91 -11.40 -14.99
C ASN A 942 -34.03 -10.65 -13.98
N ASN A 943 -32.97 -9.99 -14.47
CA ASN A 943 -32.02 -9.25 -13.64
C ASN A 943 -31.33 -8.13 -14.44
N TRP A 944 -30.68 -7.21 -13.75
CA TRP A 944 -29.91 -6.11 -14.33
C TRP A 944 -28.45 -6.50 -14.53
N LYS A 945 -27.89 -6.12 -15.68
CA LYS A 945 -26.49 -6.39 -16.03
C LYS A 945 -25.53 -5.73 -15.05
N ASP A 946 -24.51 -6.48 -14.63
CA ASP A 946 -23.40 -5.99 -13.81
C ASP A 946 -22.23 -5.56 -14.70
N LEU A 947 -21.96 -4.26 -14.73
CA LEU A 947 -20.98 -3.64 -15.63
C LEU A 947 -19.59 -3.44 -15.00
N ARG A 948 -19.31 -4.08 -13.85
CA ARG A 948 -18.00 -3.96 -13.18
C ARG A 948 -16.84 -4.58 -13.97
N PHE A 949 -17.10 -5.55 -14.84
CA PHE A 949 -16.07 -6.35 -15.54
C PHE A 949 -16.22 -6.34 -17.07
N THR A 950 -16.36 -5.16 -17.68
CA THR A 950 -16.61 -5.02 -19.13
C THR A 950 -15.34 -4.97 -20.00
N ASP A 951 -14.15 -5.21 -19.44
CA ASP A 951 -12.85 -5.13 -20.15
C ASP A 951 -12.46 -6.43 -20.88
N GLY A 952 -13.35 -7.42 -20.94
CA GLY A 952 -13.13 -8.71 -21.60
C GLY A 952 -12.47 -9.78 -20.73
N SER A 953 -12.29 -9.53 -19.43
CA SER A 953 -11.74 -10.48 -18.46
C SER A 953 -12.72 -11.56 -17.98
N MET A 954 -14.02 -11.39 -18.24
CA MET A 954 -15.11 -12.30 -17.88
C MET A 954 -16.12 -12.42 -19.04
N PRO A 955 -16.96 -13.49 -19.09
CA PRO A 955 -17.95 -13.66 -20.16
C PRO A 955 -18.88 -12.45 -20.29
N GLU A 956 -19.33 -12.17 -21.52
CA GLU A 956 -20.04 -10.94 -21.96
C GLU A 956 -21.35 -10.62 -21.19
N GLU A 957 -21.84 -11.48 -20.30
CA GLU A 957 -23.03 -11.23 -19.47
C GLU A 957 -22.84 -11.68 -18.01
N HIS A 958 -22.59 -10.73 -17.10
CA HIS A 958 -22.48 -10.96 -15.65
C HIS A 958 -23.72 -10.40 -14.92
N TYR A 959 -24.26 -11.18 -13.98
CA TYR A 959 -25.41 -10.79 -13.15
C TYR A 959 -25.16 -11.25 -11.71
N VAL A 960 -25.46 -10.39 -10.74
CA VAL A 960 -25.25 -10.66 -9.31
C VAL A 960 -26.53 -10.44 -8.49
N MET A 961 -26.56 -10.99 -7.28
CA MET A 961 -27.75 -11.07 -6.42
C MET A 961 -27.48 -10.53 -5.02
N TYR A 962 -26.98 -9.28 -4.94
CA TYR A 962 -26.59 -8.67 -3.68
C TYR A 962 -27.25 -7.31 -3.48
N TRP A 963 -27.20 -6.79 -2.25
CA TRP A 963 -27.58 -5.41 -1.96
C TRP A 963 -26.68 -4.45 -2.73
N CYS A 964 -25.35 -4.62 -2.68
CA CYS A 964 -24.44 -3.64 -3.31
C CYS A 964 -24.64 -3.52 -4.83
N ASN A 965 -24.80 -4.67 -5.50
CA ASN A 965 -25.01 -4.79 -6.93
C ASN A 965 -25.97 -5.97 -7.18
N GLY A 966 -27.08 -5.69 -7.86
CA GLY A 966 -28.07 -6.71 -8.24
C GLY A 966 -29.51 -6.35 -7.87
N ALA A 967 -30.42 -7.28 -8.21
CA ALA A 967 -31.85 -7.16 -7.96
C ALA A 967 -32.21 -6.79 -6.50
N PRO A 968 -31.60 -7.36 -5.44
CA PRO A 968 -31.94 -7.00 -4.06
C PRO A 968 -31.79 -5.50 -3.75
N GLY A 969 -30.63 -4.93 -4.06
CA GLY A 969 -30.35 -3.51 -3.83
C GLY A 969 -31.21 -2.58 -4.69
N LEU A 970 -31.41 -2.94 -5.96
CA LEU A 970 -32.30 -2.20 -6.86
C LEU A 970 -33.74 -2.19 -6.33
N GLY A 971 -34.26 -3.34 -5.89
CA GLY A 971 -35.59 -3.43 -5.29
C GLY A 971 -35.73 -2.53 -4.05
N ILE A 972 -34.72 -2.51 -3.18
CA ILE A 972 -34.70 -1.64 -1.98
C ILE A 972 -34.71 -0.16 -2.40
N ALA A 973 -33.87 0.23 -3.36
CA ALA A 973 -33.86 1.59 -3.89
C ALA A 973 -35.21 1.99 -4.49
N ARG A 974 -35.87 1.10 -5.24
CA ARG A 974 -37.20 1.35 -5.83
C ARG A 974 -38.28 1.55 -4.77
N ILE A 975 -38.28 0.76 -3.70
CA ILE A 975 -39.20 0.95 -2.56
C ILE A 975 -38.96 2.33 -1.95
N GLY A 976 -37.70 2.68 -1.68
CA GLY A 976 -37.34 3.98 -1.11
C GLY A 976 -37.77 5.15 -2.00
N ILE A 977 -37.53 5.08 -3.31
CA ILE A 977 -37.97 6.09 -4.27
C ILE A 977 -39.50 6.18 -4.30
N ALA A 978 -40.19 5.05 -4.37
CA ALA A 978 -41.66 5.03 -4.42
C ALA A 978 -42.29 5.65 -3.16
N GLN A 979 -41.70 5.43 -1.98
CA GLN A 979 -42.12 6.07 -0.74
C GLN A 979 -42.01 7.60 -0.80
N GLN A 980 -41.00 8.15 -1.47
CA GLN A 980 -40.83 9.61 -1.63
C GLN A 980 -41.75 10.21 -2.70
N LEU A 981 -42.12 9.43 -3.71
CA LEU A 981 -42.90 9.90 -4.86
C LEU A 981 -44.40 9.56 -4.80
N ASN A 982 -44.87 8.98 -3.70
CA ASN A 982 -46.24 8.46 -3.57
C ASN A 982 -47.32 9.51 -3.87
N SER A 983 -47.05 10.80 -3.61
CA SER A 983 -47.97 11.92 -3.88
C SER A 983 -48.17 12.24 -5.37
N LEU A 984 -47.27 11.77 -6.24
CA LEU A 984 -47.36 11.92 -7.70
C LEU A 984 -48.12 10.77 -8.39
N GLY A 985 -48.63 9.82 -7.60
CA GLY A 985 -49.16 8.55 -8.08
C GLY A 985 -48.02 7.55 -8.28
N ALA A 986 -48.18 6.34 -7.75
CA ALA A 986 -47.19 5.27 -7.90
C ALA A 986 -46.86 5.10 -9.40
N ILE A 987 -45.60 5.30 -9.75
CA ILE A 987 -45.12 5.15 -11.12
C ILE A 987 -45.10 3.65 -11.39
N ASP A 988 -45.99 3.13 -12.27
CA ASP A 988 -46.13 1.70 -12.60
C ASP A 988 -44.78 0.99 -12.87
N MET A 989 -43.80 1.72 -13.40
CA MET A 989 -42.42 1.26 -13.60
C MET A 989 -41.75 0.81 -12.29
N LEU A 990 -41.86 1.60 -11.21
CA LEU A 990 -41.23 1.29 -9.92
C LEU A 990 -41.82 0.02 -9.31
N GLU A 991 -43.14 -0.13 -9.33
CA GLU A 991 -43.79 -1.35 -8.81
C GLU A 991 -43.43 -2.58 -9.65
N THR A 992 -43.31 -2.42 -10.97
CA THR A 992 -42.85 -3.50 -11.86
C THR A 992 -41.43 -3.95 -11.49
N ASP A 993 -40.50 -3.01 -11.29
CA ASP A 993 -39.13 -3.31 -10.87
C ASP A 993 -39.05 -3.95 -9.50
N ILE A 994 -39.87 -3.49 -8.54
CA ILE A 994 -39.97 -4.11 -7.21
C ILE A 994 -40.39 -5.59 -7.34
N ARG A 995 -41.41 -5.88 -8.14
CA ARG A 995 -41.88 -7.27 -8.33
C ARG A 995 -40.85 -8.14 -9.06
N ARG A 996 -40.14 -7.60 -10.06
CA ARG A 996 -39.01 -8.28 -10.74
C ARG A 996 -37.91 -8.63 -9.74
N ALA A 997 -37.51 -7.66 -8.92
CA ALA A 997 -36.49 -7.83 -7.90
C ALA A 997 -36.85 -8.88 -6.84
N ILE A 998 -38.10 -8.86 -6.36
CA ILE A 998 -38.60 -9.86 -5.40
C ILE A 998 -38.53 -11.26 -6.02
N ALA A 999 -39.11 -11.44 -7.21
CA ALA A 999 -39.15 -12.74 -7.89
C ALA A 999 -37.74 -13.31 -8.08
N LYS A 1000 -36.79 -12.48 -8.55
CA LYS A 1000 -35.41 -12.91 -8.75
C LYS A 1000 -34.69 -13.23 -7.45
N THR A 1001 -34.93 -12.46 -6.40
CA THR A 1001 -34.32 -12.68 -5.08
C THR A 1001 -34.83 -13.97 -4.42
N MET A 1002 -36.12 -14.28 -4.55
CA MET A 1002 -36.67 -15.55 -4.07
C MET A 1002 -36.13 -16.75 -4.86
N GLU A 1003 -35.77 -16.55 -6.13
CA GLU A 1003 -35.22 -17.61 -6.99
C GLU A 1003 -33.75 -17.94 -6.66
N ASP A 1004 -32.91 -16.90 -6.54
CA ASP A 1004 -31.45 -17.04 -6.54
C ASP A 1004 -30.71 -16.29 -5.42
N GLY A 1005 -31.43 -15.55 -4.57
CA GLY A 1005 -30.82 -14.64 -3.59
C GLY A 1005 -30.27 -15.29 -2.32
N PHE A 1006 -30.64 -16.52 -2.00
CA PHE A 1006 -30.27 -17.15 -0.72
C PHE A 1006 -29.35 -18.35 -0.96
N THR A 1007 -28.11 -18.29 -0.47
CA THR A 1007 -27.05 -19.26 -0.82
C THR A 1007 -26.31 -19.86 0.37
N GLU A 1008 -26.50 -19.33 1.58
CA GLU A 1008 -25.81 -19.76 2.82
C GLU A 1008 -24.28 -19.54 2.81
N VAL A 1009 -23.78 -18.87 1.77
CA VAL A 1009 -22.36 -18.56 1.58
C VAL A 1009 -21.91 -17.44 2.51
N SER A 1010 -22.77 -16.43 2.69
CA SER A 1010 -22.55 -15.32 3.60
C SER A 1010 -23.88 -14.86 4.18
N TYR A 1011 -23.87 -14.47 5.44
CA TYR A 1011 -24.99 -13.82 6.13
C TYR A 1011 -24.80 -12.31 6.25
N SER A 1012 -23.81 -11.71 5.59
CA SER A 1012 -23.58 -10.26 5.66
C SER A 1012 -24.70 -9.42 5.05
N LEU A 1013 -24.71 -8.12 5.34
CA LEU A 1013 -25.68 -7.18 4.78
C LEU A 1013 -25.34 -6.75 3.35
N CYS A 1014 -24.07 -6.57 3.02
CA CYS A 1014 -23.66 -6.04 1.71
C CYS A 1014 -23.92 -7.03 0.56
N HIS A 1015 -23.55 -8.29 0.79
CA HIS A 1015 -23.62 -9.38 -0.20
C HIS A 1015 -23.80 -10.72 0.50
N GLY A 1016 -24.87 -10.82 1.27
CA GLY A 1016 -25.25 -12.05 1.97
C GLY A 1016 -26.76 -12.14 2.20
N ASP A 1017 -27.17 -13.29 2.73
CA ASP A 1017 -28.58 -13.67 2.86
C ASP A 1017 -29.36 -12.70 3.75
N MET A 1018 -28.76 -12.11 4.80
CA MET A 1018 -29.42 -11.11 5.64
C MET A 1018 -29.69 -9.80 4.89
N GLY A 1019 -28.77 -9.39 4.00
CA GLY A 1019 -28.99 -8.23 3.13
C GLY A 1019 -30.09 -8.45 2.10
N ASN A 1020 -30.22 -9.69 1.60
CA ASN A 1020 -31.28 -10.04 0.65
C ASN A 1020 -32.63 -10.22 1.33
N LEU A 1021 -32.64 -10.73 2.56
CA LEU A 1021 -33.83 -10.84 3.40
C LEU A 1021 -34.46 -9.48 3.69
N GLU A 1022 -33.64 -8.43 3.78
CA GLU A 1022 -34.10 -7.06 3.98
C GLU A 1022 -35.05 -6.57 2.87
N LEU A 1023 -34.79 -6.91 1.61
CA LEU A 1023 -35.71 -6.61 0.52
C LEU A 1023 -37.08 -7.24 0.78
N MET A 1024 -37.11 -8.50 1.23
CA MET A 1024 -38.36 -9.22 1.48
C MET A 1024 -39.17 -8.54 2.60
N LEU A 1025 -38.50 -8.11 3.68
CA LEU A 1025 -39.15 -7.39 4.80
C LEU A 1025 -39.72 -6.04 4.35
N LEU A 1026 -38.93 -5.24 3.63
CA LEU A 1026 -39.39 -3.93 3.11
C LEU A 1026 -40.52 -4.08 2.11
N ALA A 1027 -40.42 -5.06 1.21
CA ALA A 1027 -41.44 -5.32 0.21
C ALA A 1027 -42.75 -5.80 0.83
N ALA A 1028 -42.70 -6.66 1.85
CA ALA A 1028 -43.89 -7.11 2.57
C ALA A 1028 -44.62 -5.94 3.25
N ASP A 1029 -43.87 -5.01 3.87
CA ASP A 1029 -44.43 -3.78 4.45
C ASP A 1029 -45.02 -2.86 3.35
N TYR A 1030 -44.29 -2.65 2.25
CA TYR A 1030 -44.67 -1.72 1.20
C TYR A 1030 -45.89 -2.20 0.40
N LEU A 1031 -45.91 -3.48 0.01
CA LEU A 1031 -46.99 -4.09 -0.78
C LEU A 1031 -48.16 -4.59 0.08
N GLN A 1032 -48.02 -4.60 1.41
CA GLN A 1032 -48.97 -5.20 2.34
C GLN A 1032 -49.24 -6.69 1.99
N ASP A 1033 -48.16 -7.45 1.76
CA ASP A 1033 -48.20 -8.85 1.31
C ASP A 1033 -47.87 -9.82 2.46
N GLU A 1034 -48.91 -10.45 3.02
CA GLU A 1034 -48.80 -11.42 4.12
C GLU A 1034 -48.00 -12.68 3.73
N ALA A 1035 -48.04 -13.12 2.46
CA ALA A 1035 -47.32 -14.30 2.03
C ALA A 1035 -45.80 -14.04 1.95
N LEU A 1036 -45.43 -12.83 1.53
CA LEU A 1036 -44.03 -12.39 1.53
C LEU A 1036 -43.49 -12.19 2.95
N GLU A 1037 -44.35 -11.75 3.88
CA GLU A 1037 -44.02 -11.72 5.31
C GLU A 1037 -43.75 -13.14 5.85
N GLU A 1038 -44.64 -14.10 5.58
CA GLU A 1038 -44.46 -15.48 6.01
C GLU A 1038 -43.16 -16.08 5.44
N TYR A 1039 -42.88 -15.86 4.16
CA TYR A 1039 -41.63 -16.29 3.52
C TYR A 1039 -40.39 -15.71 4.21
N SER A 1040 -40.42 -14.43 4.55
CA SER A 1040 -39.29 -13.76 5.23
C SER A 1040 -38.98 -14.39 6.58
N VAL A 1041 -40.01 -14.69 7.37
CA VAL A 1041 -39.84 -15.37 8.68
C VAL A 1041 -39.33 -16.80 8.50
N GLN A 1042 -39.88 -17.56 7.55
CA GLN A 1042 -39.41 -18.92 7.27
C GLN A 1042 -37.94 -18.96 6.85
N MET A 1043 -37.50 -18.01 6.02
CA MET A 1043 -36.10 -17.90 5.63
C MET A 1043 -35.19 -17.53 6.80
N ALA A 1044 -35.63 -16.60 7.66
CA ALA A 1044 -34.89 -16.24 8.88
C ALA A 1044 -34.71 -17.42 9.84
N ASP A 1045 -35.78 -18.21 10.04
CA ASP A 1045 -35.76 -19.42 10.87
C ASP A 1045 -34.81 -20.47 10.31
N TYR A 1046 -34.81 -20.64 8.99
CA TYR A 1046 -33.89 -21.53 8.30
C TYR A 1046 -32.43 -21.11 8.54
N ILE A 1047 -32.10 -19.82 8.33
CA ILE A 1047 -30.74 -19.30 8.56
C ILE A 1047 -30.31 -19.53 10.01
N MET A 1048 -31.18 -19.24 10.97
CA MET A 1048 -30.91 -19.46 12.40
C MET A 1048 -30.65 -20.94 12.72
N ALA A 1049 -31.41 -21.85 12.12
CA ALA A 1049 -31.20 -23.28 12.31
C ALA A 1049 -29.84 -23.74 11.76
N GLN A 1050 -29.39 -23.19 10.62
CA GLN A 1050 -28.08 -23.48 10.04
C GLN A 1050 -26.94 -22.96 10.93
N VAL A 1051 -27.06 -21.73 11.43
CA VAL A 1051 -26.04 -21.16 12.33
C VAL A 1051 -25.96 -21.95 13.64
N ARG A 1052 -27.08 -22.40 14.19
CA ARG A 1052 -27.09 -23.28 15.37
C ARG A 1052 -26.42 -24.63 15.11
N SER A 1053 -26.58 -25.19 13.91
CA SER A 1053 -25.90 -26.45 13.54
C SER A 1053 -24.40 -26.27 13.36
N ASP A 1054 -23.96 -25.05 13.03
CA ASP A 1054 -22.55 -24.62 12.92
C ASP A 1054 -22.02 -24.01 14.24
N ASN A 1055 -22.49 -24.50 15.40
CA ASN A 1055 -22.09 -24.05 16.75
C ASN A 1055 -22.19 -22.52 16.99
N GLY A 1056 -23.14 -21.85 16.36
CA GLY A 1056 -23.32 -20.40 16.50
C GLY A 1056 -22.36 -19.56 15.67
N HIS A 1057 -21.72 -20.15 14.65
CA HIS A 1057 -20.78 -19.46 13.79
C HIS A 1057 -21.47 -18.70 12.64
N TRP A 1058 -21.30 -17.39 12.61
CA TRP A 1058 -21.85 -16.52 11.57
C TRP A 1058 -20.85 -16.28 10.44
N ARG A 1059 -21.16 -16.82 9.26
CA ARG A 1059 -20.38 -16.62 8.03
C ARG A 1059 -20.47 -15.19 7.51
N CYS A 1060 -19.46 -14.38 7.81
CA CYS A 1060 -19.43 -12.97 7.42
C CYS A 1060 -19.04 -12.77 5.94
N GLY A 1061 -19.18 -11.53 5.45
CA GLY A 1061 -19.03 -11.11 4.05
C GLY A 1061 -17.60 -11.00 3.54
N ILE A 1062 -16.63 -11.46 4.31
CA ILE A 1062 -15.23 -11.49 3.90
C ILE A 1062 -14.83 -12.86 3.36
N PRO A 1063 -13.76 -12.95 2.56
CA PRO A 1063 -13.16 -14.23 2.23
C PRO A 1063 -12.75 -15.01 3.49
N GLY A 1064 -12.81 -16.33 3.44
CA GLY A 1064 -12.67 -17.17 4.64
C GLY A 1064 -13.91 -17.21 5.52
N ARG A 1065 -14.89 -16.33 5.31
CA ARG A 1065 -16.18 -16.26 6.02
C ARG A 1065 -16.04 -16.10 7.54
N GLN A 1066 -14.91 -15.57 8.00
CA GLN A 1066 -14.58 -15.39 9.41
C GLN A 1066 -15.39 -14.27 10.05
N GLN A 1067 -15.69 -14.40 11.34
CA GLN A 1067 -16.45 -13.40 12.10
C GLN A 1067 -15.64 -12.11 12.31
N ILE A 1068 -16.14 -10.98 11.78
CA ILE A 1068 -15.59 -9.63 11.97
C ILE A 1068 -16.64 -8.70 12.58
N PRO A 1069 -16.27 -7.66 13.35
CA PRO A 1069 -17.23 -6.86 14.11
C PRO A 1069 -18.06 -5.89 13.27
N GLY A 1070 -17.63 -5.53 12.04
CA GLY A 1070 -18.23 -4.49 11.20
C GLY A 1070 -19.71 -4.69 10.86
N LEU A 1071 -20.36 -3.65 10.33
CA LEU A 1071 -21.80 -3.67 10.02
C LEU A 1071 -22.07 -4.36 8.68
N MET A 1072 -21.56 -3.84 7.57
CA MET A 1072 -21.93 -4.28 6.23
C MET A 1072 -21.40 -5.66 5.87
N LEU A 1073 -20.20 -6.00 6.34
CA LEU A 1073 -19.61 -7.32 6.13
C LEU A 1073 -19.67 -8.23 7.35
N GLY A 1074 -20.03 -7.73 8.53
CA GLY A 1074 -19.75 -8.42 9.79
C GLY A 1074 -20.94 -8.66 10.70
N LEU A 1075 -20.59 -8.99 11.94
CA LEU A 1075 -21.51 -9.37 13.00
C LEU A 1075 -22.47 -8.25 13.39
N ALA A 1076 -22.03 -6.99 13.42
CA ALA A 1076 -22.92 -5.89 13.82
C ALA A 1076 -24.13 -5.77 12.87
N GLY A 1077 -23.95 -6.01 11.57
CA GLY A 1077 -25.06 -5.95 10.62
C GLY A 1077 -25.98 -7.16 10.70
N ILE A 1078 -25.42 -8.34 10.94
CA ILE A 1078 -26.20 -9.55 11.22
C ILE A 1078 -27.05 -9.34 12.48
N GLY A 1079 -26.43 -8.86 13.57
CA GLY A 1079 -27.10 -8.50 14.80
C GLY A 1079 -28.18 -7.45 14.57
N TYR A 1080 -27.91 -6.43 13.75
CA TYR A 1080 -28.90 -5.43 13.39
C TYR A 1080 -30.09 -6.01 12.63
N GLN A 1081 -29.86 -6.89 11.67
CA GLN A 1081 -30.96 -7.53 10.92
C GLN A 1081 -31.83 -8.41 11.82
N LEU A 1082 -31.22 -9.10 12.79
CA LEU A 1082 -31.94 -9.85 13.82
C LEU A 1082 -32.81 -8.94 14.70
N LEU A 1083 -32.32 -7.74 15.05
CA LEU A 1083 -33.16 -6.74 15.74
C LEU A 1083 -34.34 -6.29 14.89
N ARG A 1084 -34.21 -6.22 13.57
CA ARG A 1084 -35.32 -5.87 12.67
C ARG A 1084 -36.34 -6.98 12.49
N LEU A 1085 -35.88 -8.24 12.51
CA LEU A 1085 -36.78 -9.41 12.59
C LEU A 1085 -37.55 -9.43 13.92
N TYR A 1086 -36.92 -9.01 15.02
CA TYR A 1086 -37.58 -8.80 16.30
C TYR A 1086 -38.59 -7.63 16.25
N ASN A 1087 -38.14 -6.46 15.80
CA ASN A 1087 -38.91 -5.23 15.71
C ASN A 1087 -38.78 -4.56 14.33
N ARG A 1088 -39.75 -4.83 13.45
CA ARG A 1088 -39.78 -4.33 12.06
C ARG A 1088 -39.91 -2.81 11.93
N LYS A 1089 -40.22 -2.09 13.03
CA LYS A 1089 -40.33 -0.62 13.02
C LYS A 1089 -38.96 0.06 13.05
N LEU A 1090 -37.90 -0.68 13.37
CA LEU A 1090 -36.54 -0.16 13.31
C LEU A 1090 -36.16 0.19 11.87
N PRO A 1091 -35.41 1.30 11.65
CA PRO A 1091 -35.11 1.80 10.32
C PRO A 1091 -34.25 0.85 9.50
N SER A 1092 -34.36 0.94 8.17
CA SER A 1092 -33.49 0.21 7.27
C SER A 1092 -32.21 0.96 6.96
N VAL A 1093 -31.09 0.47 7.48
CA VAL A 1093 -29.75 0.97 7.09
C VAL A 1093 -29.45 0.68 5.62
N LEU A 1094 -30.00 -0.40 5.05
CA LEU A 1094 -29.83 -0.75 3.62
C LEU A 1094 -30.70 0.07 2.68
N MET A 1095 -31.68 0.81 3.21
CA MET A 1095 -32.41 1.88 2.52
C MET A 1095 -31.99 3.28 3.01
N MET A 1096 -31.01 3.34 3.92
CA MET A 1096 -30.52 4.56 4.58
C MET A 1096 -31.63 5.39 5.24
N GLU A 1097 -32.64 4.73 5.84
CA GLU A 1097 -33.76 5.41 6.52
C GLU A 1097 -33.27 6.21 7.73
N GLY A 1098 -33.87 7.38 7.95
CA GLY A 1098 -33.70 8.17 9.17
C GLY A 1098 -34.45 7.56 10.37
N PRO A 1099 -34.29 8.13 11.58
CA PRO A 1099 -34.90 7.62 12.81
C PRO A 1099 -36.43 7.86 12.91
N GLU A 1100 -37.01 8.72 12.07
CA GLU A 1100 -38.45 8.98 12.04
C GLU A 1100 -39.13 8.24 10.87
N ARG A 1101 -39.80 7.11 11.14
CA ARG A 1101 -40.83 6.59 10.19
C ARG A 1101 -42.06 7.49 10.28
N LYS A 1102 -42.18 8.47 9.39
CA LYS A 1102 -43.39 9.31 9.31
C LYS A 1102 -44.55 8.55 8.66
N GLU A 1103 -45.72 8.57 9.31
CA GLU A 1103 -46.99 8.56 8.58
C GLU A 1103 -47.00 9.79 7.66
N MET A 1104 -47.08 9.54 6.35
CA MET A 1104 -46.95 10.53 5.28
C MET A 1104 -47.78 11.79 5.54
N ARG A 1105 -47.10 12.92 5.77
CA ARG A 1105 -47.66 14.26 5.58
C ARG A 1105 -46.65 15.14 4.85
N ASP A 1106 -47.12 15.72 3.75
CA ASP A 1106 -46.42 16.62 2.83
C ASP A 1106 -45.60 17.70 3.55
N ILE A 1107 -44.28 17.69 3.34
CA ILE A 1107 -43.35 18.75 3.77
C ILE A 1107 -43.20 19.82 2.66
N ALA A 1108 -43.62 19.51 1.43
CA ALA A 1108 -43.46 20.37 0.25
C ALA A 1108 -44.15 21.75 0.35
N GLN A 1109 -45.09 21.94 1.29
CA GLN A 1109 -45.77 23.23 1.47
C GLN A 1109 -45.04 24.22 2.37
N THR A 1110 -44.09 23.78 3.20
CA THR A 1110 -43.44 24.68 4.19
C THR A 1110 -42.28 25.47 3.57
N TYR A 1111 -41.44 24.83 2.75
CA TYR A 1111 -40.24 25.49 2.17
C TYR A 1111 -40.60 26.60 1.16
N VAL A 1112 -41.56 26.35 0.28
CA VAL A 1112 -42.02 27.35 -0.73
C VAL A 1112 -42.62 28.59 -0.06
N MET A 1113 -43.27 28.43 1.11
CA MET A 1113 -43.84 29.54 1.87
C MET A 1113 -42.75 30.38 2.58
N GLU A 1114 -41.70 29.76 3.10
CA GLU A 1114 -40.61 30.47 3.79
C GLU A 1114 -39.69 31.22 2.82
N THR A 1115 -39.38 30.65 1.65
CA THR A 1115 -38.61 31.36 0.60
C THR A 1115 -39.42 32.50 -0.02
N ALA A 1116 -40.73 32.33 -0.22
CA ALA A 1116 -41.59 33.41 -0.73
C ALA A 1116 -41.77 34.55 0.29
N SER A 1117 -41.80 34.24 1.59
CA SER A 1117 -41.86 35.20 2.69
C SER A 1117 -40.56 36.03 2.80
N ALA A 1118 -39.40 35.38 2.69
CA ALA A 1118 -38.10 36.05 2.70
C ALA A 1118 -37.91 36.99 1.49
N GLN A 1119 -38.37 36.59 0.30
CA GLN A 1119 -38.31 37.43 -0.91
C GLN A 1119 -39.35 38.57 -0.91
N GLN A 1120 -40.48 38.42 -0.22
CA GLN A 1120 -41.42 39.53 0.02
C GLN A 1120 -40.91 40.55 1.06
N GLN A 1121 -40.15 40.11 2.06
CA GLN A 1121 -39.51 41.03 3.02
C GLN A 1121 -38.34 41.80 2.41
N MET A 1122 -37.60 41.24 1.45
CA MET A 1122 -36.57 41.98 0.71
C MET A 1122 -37.16 43.00 -0.30
N ASN A 1123 -38.31 42.72 -0.91
CA ASN A 1123 -38.94 43.62 -1.89
C ASN A 1123 -39.73 44.79 -1.28
N THR A 1124 -39.95 44.80 0.04
CA THR A 1124 -40.66 45.89 0.74
C THR A 1124 -39.74 46.91 1.42
N ALA A 1125 -38.41 46.72 1.37
CA ALA A 1125 -37.41 47.62 1.95
C ALA A 1125 -36.78 48.63 0.95
N GLY A 1126 -37.34 48.75 -0.27
CA GLY A 1126 -36.73 49.52 -1.36
C GLY A 1126 -37.57 50.68 -1.90
N GLN A 1127 -37.87 51.70 -1.10
CA GLN A 1127 -38.22 53.04 -1.63
C GLN A 1127 -37.56 54.15 -0.79
N PRO A 1128 -36.58 54.90 -1.33
CA PRO A 1128 -36.02 56.08 -0.67
C PRO A 1128 -36.86 57.31 -0.99
N SER A 1129 -37.27 58.03 0.05
CA SER A 1129 -37.82 59.38 -0.05
C SER A 1129 -36.75 60.37 -0.51
N HIS A 1130 -37.03 61.07 -1.61
CA HIS A 1130 -36.26 62.21 -2.11
C HIS A 1130 -36.24 63.39 -1.13
N LEU A 1131 -35.05 63.93 -0.85
CA LEU A 1131 -34.66 65.32 -0.50
C LEU A 1131 -33.17 65.24 -0.07
N GLY A 1132 -32.16 65.91 -0.60
CA GLY A 1132 -32.01 66.96 -1.60
C GLY A 1132 -30.69 67.71 -1.30
N ARG A 1133 -29.92 68.01 -2.37
CA ARG A 1133 -28.93 69.11 -2.53
C ARG A 1133 -27.50 69.01 -1.98
N ASN A 1134 -26.60 69.03 -2.97
CA ASN A 1134 -25.55 70.03 -3.26
C ASN A 1134 -24.07 69.74 -2.90
N TYR A 1135 -23.29 69.62 -3.99
CA TYR A 1135 -21.93 70.13 -4.27
C TYR A 1135 -20.88 69.95 -3.15
N ALA A 1136 -19.83 69.15 -3.32
CA ALA A 1136 -18.76 69.22 -4.32
C ALA A 1136 -18.03 67.88 -4.44
#